data_AF-E6SHP6-F1
#
_entry.id   AF-E6SHP6-F1
#
_cell.length_a   1.000
_cell.length_b   1.000
_cell.length_c   1.000
_cell.angle_alpha   90.00
_cell.angle_beta   90.00
_cell.angle_gamma   90.00
#
_symmetry.space_group_name_H-M   'P 1'
#
loop_
_entity.id
_entity.type
_entity.pdbx_description
1 polymer ?
#
loop_
_entity_poly.entity_id
_entity_poly.type
_entity_poly.pdbx_seq_one_letter_code
_entity_poly.pdbx_strand_id
1 'polypeptide(L)'
;MIGLLEAFRRLMDNVRPLPAEAVPVTAAAGRVAAVTLRAGSDVPGFDRVMMDGFACRAADIATATPTRPVTLRVTGSLAPGHVPQGGPGPGEAWEVATGAALPPGADVVVPVEETRRHGTVVRVLRALPAGRHVAPRGEDVAAGVVLVEEGEVITPAAVQALVAAGVIVVPVRRRPRVLLLSTGDELRPVPAVPVAGPRRTPFAPDQATAIDLPLPAPFVYNSNAVALAAALGEMGLEVEEGGVVPDDPDALRLAFATALEADADVILTTGGVSVGTRDRVPHTWRELRVRRVLGRIDVKPGGPFFAARARGKWILGLSGSPAACWATFQVLVRPFLLRLAGRSLTVRPVVDVVLAEPFPKASGHPRLLWARLGEDGPPYRARVVTGAGGRLTGIADSNGLLWIPAGTPPLPAGARLRALRLDWPEDRDDLDDLLAGADGPEPCKPCPPVPPAQDRASLPDRSLPRAPFPGDLPPAVAVVGLSGSGKTHVIAGLIRRLRARGVRPVAIKHAAHGFDLDRPGTDSQRLAEAGAAAVWLVGPGEGAARLQVPKGGEDAAAPDDPRPWLEAAAFTAWRLEGRPPDLLLVEGFTRSHLPKVLVGRGRDEPVPGGVIARVPERPGEEEIDRLAARLIDLWSLGNDEARPGPAGHRPVDTA
;
A
#
# COMPACT_ATOMS: atom_id res chain seq x y z
N MET A 1 -7.10 35.88 -18.94
CA MET A 1 -7.72 35.01 -17.93
C MET A 1 -8.62 34.06 -18.69
N ILE A 2 -8.61 32.77 -18.39
CA ILE A 2 -9.42 31.76 -19.11
C ILE A 2 -10.43 31.13 -18.16
N GLY A 3 -11.55 30.63 -18.68
CA GLY A 3 -12.56 29.92 -17.86
C GLY A 3 -12.04 28.60 -17.29
N LEU A 4 -12.68 28.10 -16.22
CA LEU A 4 -12.30 26.84 -15.57
C LEU A 4 -12.37 25.64 -16.53
N LEU A 5 -13.46 25.51 -17.31
CA LEU A 5 -13.61 24.40 -18.25
C LEU A 5 -12.52 24.38 -19.32
N GLU A 6 -12.24 25.56 -19.89
CA GLU A 6 -11.18 25.74 -20.87
C GLU A 6 -9.81 25.40 -20.26
N ALA A 7 -9.59 25.75 -18.99
CA ALA A 7 -8.37 25.39 -18.30
C ALA A 7 -8.21 23.88 -18.10
N PHE A 8 -9.30 23.22 -17.69
CA PHE A 8 -9.37 21.77 -17.55
C PHE A 8 -9.06 21.08 -18.88
N ARG A 9 -9.79 21.41 -19.95
CA ARG A 9 -9.60 20.80 -21.28
C ARG A 9 -8.17 20.97 -21.78
N ARG A 10 -7.60 22.17 -21.69
CA ARG A 10 -6.19 22.40 -22.08
C ARG A 10 -5.20 21.53 -21.31
N LEU A 11 -5.41 21.31 -20.02
CA LEU A 11 -4.55 20.41 -19.23
C LEU A 11 -4.72 18.96 -19.69
N MET A 12 -5.96 18.49 -19.80
CA MET A 12 -6.29 17.11 -20.15
C MET A 12 -5.86 16.74 -21.58
N ASP A 13 -5.96 17.68 -22.53
CA ASP A 13 -5.57 17.48 -23.92
C ASP A 13 -4.04 17.37 -24.10
N ASN A 14 -3.27 17.96 -23.19
CA ASN A 14 -1.81 18.00 -23.28
C ASN A 14 -1.11 16.93 -22.41
N VAL A 15 -1.82 16.33 -21.44
CA VAL A 15 -1.25 15.27 -20.61
C VAL A 15 -1.37 13.91 -21.32
N ARG A 16 -0.37 13.07 -21.16
CA ARG A 16 -0.36 11.68 -21.64
C ARG A 16 0.05 10.76 -20.50
N PRO A 17 -0.50 9.54 -20.42
CA PRO A 17 -0.07 8.55 -19.44
C PRO A 17 1.44 8.31 -19.51
N LEU A 18 2.06 8.03 -18.37
CA LEU A 18 3.45 7.60 -18.32
C LEU A 18 3.63 6.23 -19.00
N PRO A 19 4.88 5.87 -19.39
CA PRO A 19 5.18 4.59 -19.99
C PRO A 19 4.73 3.40 -19.13
N ALA A 20 4.47 2.28 -19.80
CA ALA A 20 4.19 1.01 -19.13
C ALA A 20 5.48 0.37 -18.59
N GLU A 21 5.34 -0.38 -17.51
CA GLU A 21 6.34 -1.27 -16.96
C GLU A 21 5.70 -2.61 -16.57
N ALA A 22 6.49 -3.68 -16.53
CA ALA A 22 6.01 -5.00 -16.13
C ALA A 22 6.33 -5.22 -14.65
N VAL A 23 5.32 -5.60 -13.86
CA VAL A 23 5.49 -5.95 -12.45
C VAL A 23 4.98 -7.37 -12.18
N PRO A 24 5.52 -8.09 -11.19
CA PRO A 24 4.89 -9.30 -10.70
C PRO A 24 3.45 -9.01 -10.24
N VAL A 25 2.53 -9.95 -10.46
CA VAL A 25 1.11 -9.81 -10.10
C VAL A 25 0.92 -9.51 -8.60
N THR A 26 1.84 -9.99 -7.75
CA THR A 26 1.87 -9.70 -6.31
C THR A 26 2.14 -8.24 -5.96
N ALA A 27 2.67 -7.45 -6.89
CA ALA A 27 2.90 -6.01 -6.77
C ALA A 27 1.92 -5.17 -7.63
N ALA A 28 0.92 -5.80 -8.25
CA ALA A 28 -0.01 -5.14 -9.16
C ALA A 28 -1.17 -4.42 -8.45
N ALA A 29 -1.53 -4.83 -7.22
CA ALA A 29 -2.61 -4.19 -6.47
C ALA A 29 -2.36 -2.67 -6.28
N GLY A 30 -3.38 -1.86 -6.57
CA GLY A 30 -3.29 -0.39 -6.52
C GLY A 30 -2.50 0.25 -7.67
N ARG A 31 -1.98 -0.53 -8.62
CA ARG A 31 -1.39 -0.02 -9.87
C ARG A 31 -2.47 0.18 -10.93
N VAL A 32 -2.18 0.98 -11.95
CA VAL A 32 -3.09 1.20 -13.08
C VAL A 32 -2.71 0.27 -14.22
N ALA A 33 -3.66 -0.50 -14.76
CA ALA A 33 -3.43 -1.40 -15.88
C ALA A 33 -3.02 -0.62 -17.14
N ALA A 34 -1.92 -1.03 -17.78
CA ALA A 34 -1.44 -0.35 -18.98
C ALA A 34 -2.12 -0.84 -20.28
N VAL A 35 -2.79 -1.99 -20.23
CA VAL A 35 -3.58 -2.60 -21.30
C VAL A 35 -4.73 -3.39 -20.66
N THR A 36 -5.80 -3.66 -21.41
CA THR A 36 -6.87 -4.56 -20.97
C THR A 36 -6.32 -5.97 -20.75
N LEU A 37 -6.52 -6.51 -19.54
CA LEU A 37 -6.07 -7.84 -19.13
C LEU A 37 -7.22 -8.83 -19.29
N ARG A 38 -6.97 -9.93 -20.01
CA ARG A 38 -7.96 -10.97 -20.28
C ARG A 38 -7.50 -12.32 -19.75
N ALA A 39 -8.44 -13.17 -19.37
CA ALA A 39 -8.13 -14.54 -19.00
C ALA A 39 -7.65 -15.34 -20.22
N GLY A 40 -6.48 -15.97 -20.13
CA GLY A 40 -5.93 -16.80 -21.21
C GLY A 40 -6.54 -18.20 -21.29
N SER A 41 -7.15 -18.67 -20.20
CA SER A 41 -7.72 -20.01 -20.07
C SER A 41 -8.90 -19.99 -19.11
N ASP A 42 -9.71 -21.05 -19.18
CA ASP A 42 -10.78 -21.29 -18.21
C ASP A 42 -10.22 -21.68 -16.83
N VAL A 43 -10.93 -21.28 -15.78
CA VAL A 43 -10.62 -21.57 -14.38
C VAL A 43 -11.91 -22.06 -13.68
N PRO A 44 -11.91 -23.27 -13.10
CA PRO A 44 -10.92 -24.33 -13.35
C PRO A 44 -10.95 -24.76 -14.83
N GLY A 45 -9.82 -25.27 -15.33
CA GLY A 45 -9.68 -25.75 -16.71
C GLY A 45 -10.37 -27.08 -17.03
N PHE A 46 -11.21 -27.57 -16.13
CA PHE A 46 -11.87 -28.87 -16.15
C PHE A 46 -13.21 -28.80 -15.41
N ASP A 47 -14.12 -29.74 -15.67
CA ASP A 47 -15.36 -29.87 -14.91
C ASP A 47 -15.05 -30.35 -13.48
N ARG A 48 -15.50 -29.60 -12.48
CA ARG A 48 -15.13 -29.78 -11.07
C ARG A 48 -16.22 -30.53 -10.31
N VAL A 49 -15.82 -31.53 -9.54
CA VAL A 49 -16.67 -32.25 -8.59
C VAL A 49 -17.05 -31.32 -7.43
N MET A 50 -18.35 -31.18 -7.14
CA MET A 50 -18.85 -30.24 -6.12
C MET A 50 -19.22 -30.87 -4.79
N MET A 51 -19.21 -32.20 -4.69
CA MET A 51 -19.55 -32.96 -3.49
C MET A 51 -18.68 -34.22 -3.41
N ASP A 52 -18.37 -34.66 -2.21
CA ASP A 52 -17.76 -35.97 -1.97
C ASP A 52 -18.77 -37.06 -2.31
N GLY A 53 -18.37 -38.08 -3.08
CA GLY A 53 -19.32 -39.05 -3.59
C GLY A 53 -18.79 -39.98 -4.67
N PHE A 54 -19.71 -40.38 -5.56
CA PHE A 54 -19.46 -41.35 -6.62
C PHE A 54 -19.80 -40.73 -7.98
N ALA A 55 -18.78 -40.50 -8.80
CA ALA A 55 -18.93 -40.08 -10.18
C ALA A 55 -19.37 -41.28 -11.04
N CYS A 56 -20.44 -41.13 -11.80
CA CYS A 56 -20.98 -42.18 -12.67
C CYS A 56 -21.76 -41.57 -13.84
N ARG A 57 -22.43 -42.41 -14.62
CA ARG A 57 -23.33 -42.00 -15.70
C ARG A 57 -24.75 -41.87 -15.15
N ALA A 58 -25.39 -40.74 -15.38
CA ALA A 58 -26.77 -40.47 -14.98
C ALA A 58 -27.74 -41.52 -15.56
N ALA A 59 -27.45 -42.02 -16.77
CA ALA A 59 -28.19 -43.10 -17.40
C ALA A 59 -28.21 -44.40 -16.58
N ASP A 60 -27.11 -44.74 -15.91
CA ASP A 60 -26.99 -45.98 -15.15
C ASP A 60 -27.81 -45.95 -13.86
N ILE A 61 -28.04 -44.75 -13.30
CA ILE A 61 -28.79 -44.56 -12.05
C ILE A 61 -30.24 -44.07 -12.26
N ALA A 62 -30.71 -43.98 -13.50
CA ALA A 62 -31.99 -43.33 -13.84
C ALA A 62 -33.22 -43.91 -13.11
N THR A 63 -33.16 -45.19 -12.72
CA THR A 63 -34.27 -45.88 -12.01
C THR A 63 -34.05 -45.99 -10.50
N ALA A 64 -33.00 -45.39 -9.95
CA ALA A 64 -32.64 -45.53 -8.54
C ALA A 64 -33.67 -44.84 -7.62
N THR A 65 -34.21 -45.61 -6.66
CA THR A 65 -35.05 -45.10 -5.57
C THR A 65 -34.63 -45.73 -4.23
N PRO A 66 -35.02 -45.16 -3.07
CA PRO A 66 -34.63 -45.72 -1.78
C PRO A 66 -35.09 -47.16 -1.57
N THR A 67 -36.24 -47.54 -2.16
CA THR A 67 -36.80 -48.89 -2.10
C THR A 67 -36.28 -49.82 -3.21
N ARG A 68 -35.75 -49.25 -4.31
CA ARG A 68 -35.15 -49.99 -5.42
C ARG A 68 -33.82 -49.31 -5.85
N PRO A 69 -32.76 -49.44 -5.04
CA PRO A 69 -31.49 -48.80 -5.34
C PRO A 69 -30.78 -49.49 -6.50
N VAL A 70 -30.05 -48.71 -7.29
CA VAL A 70 -29.20 -49.22 -8.37
C VAL A 70 -27.83 -49.55 -7.79
N THR A 71 -27.26 -50.66 -8.25
CA THR A 71 -25.95 -51.14 -7.82
C THR A 71 -24.91 -50.83 -8.89
N LEU A 72 -23.85 -50.11 -8.53
CA LEU A 72 -22.71 -49.81 -9.40
C LEU A 72 -21.43 -50.44 -8.82
N ARG A 73 -20.52 -50.89 -9.69
CA ARG A 73 -19.20 -51.37 -9.27
C ARG A 73 -18.24 -50.18 -9.14
N VAL A 74 -17.59 -50.03 -8.00
CA VAL A 74 -16.56 -49.01 -7.80
C VAL A 74 -15.26 -49.50 -8.42
N THR A 75 -14.82 -48.85 -9.50
CA THR A 75 -13.68 -49.30 -10.32
C THR A 75 -12.46 -48.40 -10.27
N GLY A 76 -12.57 -47.25 -9.63
CA GLY A 76 -11.48 -46.32 -9.43
C GLY A 76 -11.81 -45.25 -8.40
N SER A 77 -10.84 -44.39 -8.14
CA SER A 77 -11.01 -43.20 -7.32
C SER A 77 -10.19 -42.05 -7.87
N LEU A 78 -10.62 -40.81 -7.59
CA LEU A 78 -9.91 -39.60 -7.98
C LEU A 78 -9.99 -38.54 -6.89
N ALA A 79 -8.82 -38.12 -6.40
CA ALA A 79 -8.68 -37.05 -5.43
C ALA A 79 -8.35 -35.70 -6.11
N PRO A 80 -8.61 -34.56 -5.47
CA PRO A 80 -8.14 -33.25 -5.93
C PRO A 80 -6.64 -33.25 -6.22
N GLY A 81 -6.24 -32.49 -7.25
CA GLY A 81 -4.85 -32.40 -7.70
C GLY A 81 -4.36 -33.58 -8.55
N HIS A 82 -5.16 -34.63 -8.75
CA HIS A 82 -4.78 -35.79 -9.58
C HIS A 82 -5.42 -35.73 -10.96
N VAL A 83 -4.66 -36.15 -11.98
CA VAL A 83 -5.14 -36.23 -13.37
C VAL A 83 -5.85 -37.58 -13.58
N PRO A 84 -7.11 -37.60 -14.07
CA PRO A 84 -7.83 -38.84 -14.31
C PRO A 84 -7.13 -39.70 -15.40
N GLN A 85 -6.79 -40.94 -15.06
CA GLN A 85 -6.26 -41.95 -15.98
C GLN A 85 -7.38 -42.90 -16.43
N GLY A 86 -8.44 -42.33 -17.03
CA GLY A 86 -9.69 -43.03 -17.36
C GLY A 86 -10.86 -42.59 -16.47
N GLY A 87 -11.96 -43.33 -16.52
CA GLY A 87 -13.14 -43.07 -15.71
C GLY A 87 -14.13 -44.25 -15.74
N PRO A 88 -15.29 -44.13 -15.09
CA PRO A 88 -16.24 -45.23 -14.95
C PRO A 88 -16.88 -45.61 -16.29
N GLY A 89 -16.92 -46.90 -16.60
CA GLY A 89 -17.73 -47.45 -17.70
C GLY A 89 -19.22 -47.59 -17.35
N PRO A 90 -20.05 -48.15 -18.26
CA PRO A 90 -21.44 -48.48 -17.96
C PRO A 90 -21.58 -49.41 -16.74
N GLY A 91 -22.42 -49.05 -15.78
CA GLY A 91 -22.63 -49.80 -14.53
C GLY A 91 -21.49 -49.67 -13.52
N GLU A 92 -20.54 -48.76 -13.76
CA GLU A 92 -19.42 -48.49 -12.87
C GLU A 92 -19.53 -47.10 -12.23
N ALA A 93 -18.78 -46.90 -11.15
CA ALA A 93 -18.62 -45.61 -10.51
C ALA A 93 -17.17 -45.41 -10.06
N TRP A 94 -16.73 -44.16 -9.98
CA TRP A 94 -15.47 -43.79 -9.36
C TRP A 94 -15.74 -42.99 -8.08
N GLU A 95 -15.01 -43.31 -7.02
CA GLU A 95 -15.06 -42.52 -5.79
C GLU A 95 -14.31 -41.20 -5.99
N VAL A 96 -14.99 -40.08 -5.75
CA VAL A 96 -14.45 -38.73 -5.99
C VAL A 96 -14.63 -37.84 -4.77
N ALA A 97 -13.71 -36.91 -4.58
CA ALA A 97 -13.82 -35.88 -3.56
C ALA A 97 -14.01 -34.49 -4.19
N THR A 98 -14.59 -33.58 -3.41
CA THR A 98 -14.88 -32.20 -3.78
C THR A 98 -13.61 -31.50 -4.27
N GLY A 99 -13.68 -30.85 -5.43
CA GLY A 99 -12.54 -30.19 -6.07
C GLY A 99 -11.76 -31.09 -7.04
N ALA A 100 -12.02 -32.39 -7.10
CA ALA A 100 -11.45 -33.27 -8.12
C ALA A 100 -11.99 -32.92 -9.52
N ALA A 101 -11.23 -33.27 -10.57
CA ALA A 101 -11.75 -33.24 -11.93
C ALA A 101 -12.82 -34.31 -12.10
N LEU A 102 -13.85 -34.06 -12.91
CA LEU A 102 -14.82 -35.10 -13.26
C LEU A 102 -14.12 -36.15 -14.15
N PRO A 103 -14.11 -37.44 -13.76
CA PRO A 103 -13.49 -38.48 -14.58
C PRO A 103 -14.18 -38.62 -15.95
N PRO A 104 -13.45 -38.82 -17.05
CA PRO A 104 -14.02 -39.10 -18.36
C PRO A 104 -15.08 -40.20 -18.33
N GLY A 105 -16.22 -39.95 -18.97
CA GLY A 105 -17.34 -40.91 -19.01
C GLY A 105 -18.33 -40.78 -17.87
N ALA A 106 -18.01 -40.06 -16.79
CA ALA A 106 -19.00 -39.62 -15.81
C ALA A 106 -19.66 -38.31 -16.25
N ASP A 107 -20.94 -38.13 -15.92
CA ASP A 107 -21.70 -36.90 -16.16
C ASP A 107 -22.50 -36.45 -14.92
N VAL A 108 -22.43 -37.19 -13.80
CA VAL A 108 -23.10 -36.86 -12.54
C VAL A 108 -22.27 -37.35 -11.35
N VAL A 109 -22.35 -36.63 -10.23
CA VAL A 109 -21.78 -37.07 -8.95
C VAL A 109 -22.90 -37.31 -7.96
N VAL A 110 -23.01 -38.54 -7.44
CA VAL A 110 -23.95 -38.89 -6.38
C VAL A 110 -23.27 -38.69 -5.03
N PRO A 111 -23.78 -37.81 -4.15
CA PRO A 111 -23.13 -37.53 -2.88
C PRO A 111 -23.18 -38.75 -1.95
N VAL A 112 -22.19 -38.89 -1.07
CA VAL A 112 -22.05 -40.08 -0.19
C VAL A 112 -23.32 -40.39 0.62
N GLU A 113 -24.06 -39.37 1.04
CA GLU A 113 -25.30 -39.48 1.82
C GLU A 113 -26.41 -40.22 1.06
N GLU A 114 -26.44 -40.08 -0.27
CA GLU A 114 -27.40 -40.71 -1.18
C GLU A 114 -26.90 -42.10 -1.67
N THR A 115 -25.88 -42.65 -1.01
CA THR A 115 -25.31 -43.96 -1.33
C THR A 115 -25.15 -44.88 -0.12
N ARG A 116 -25.00 -46.18 -0.36
CA ARG A 116 -24.56 -47.18 0.62
C ARG A 116 -23.45 -48.03 0.02
N ARG A 117 -22.24 -47.93 0.54
CA ARG A 117 -21.07 -48.67 0.06
C ARG A 117 -20.94 -50.01 0.77
N HIS A 118 -20.66 -51.06 0.00
CA HIS A 118 -20.32 -52.39 0.48
C HIS A 118 -19.13 -52.93 -0.33
N GLY A 119 -17.91 -52.79 0.20
CA GLY A 119 -16.69 -53.19 -0.48
C GLY A 119 -16.49 -52.45 -1.82
N THR A 120 -16.40 -53.22 -2.90
CA THR A 120 -16.21 -52.72 -4.29
C THR A 120 -17.51 -52.35 -4.99
N VAL A 121 -18.61 -52.25 -4.24
CA VAL A 121 -19.94 -51.98 -4.77
C VAL A 121 -20.58 -50.82 -4.02
N VAL A 122 -21.24 -49.93 -4.75
CA VAL A 122 -22.03 -48.84 -4.20
C VAL A 122 -23.48 -48.96 -4.65
N ARG A 123 -24.41 -48.83 -3.69
CA ARG A 123 -25.84 -48.76 -3.95
C ARG A 123 -26.26 -47.30 -3.96
N VAL A 124 -26.71 -46.83 -5.11
CA VAL A 124 -27.24 -45.47 -5.30
C VAL A 124 -28.72 -45.48 -4.93
N LEU A 125 -29.10 -44.63 -3.99
CA LEU A 125 -30.45 -44.57 -3.43
C LEU A 125 -31.38 -43.64 -4.21
N ARG A 126 -30.82 -42.74 -5.04
CA ARG A 126 -31.58 -41.69 -5.72
C ARG A 126 -31.01 -41.40 -7.09
N ALA A 127 -31.89 -41.35 -8.10
CA ALA A 127 -31.53 -40.88 -9.43
C ALA A 127 -31.23 -39.37 -9.41
N LEU A 128 -30.15 -38.98 -10.09
CA LEU A 128 -29.77 -37.57 -10.28
C LEU A 128 -29.58 -37.31 -11.78
N PRO A 129 -29.97 -36.12 -12.29
CA PRO A 129 -29.79 -35.79 -13.69
C PRO A 129 -28.31 -35.52 -14.02
N ALA A 130 -27.95 -35.65 -15.30
CA ALA A 130 -26.64 -35.26 -15.80
C ALA A 130 -26.34 -33.78 -15.47
N GLY A 131 -25.07 -33.49 -15.18
CA GLY A 131 -24.56 -32.20 -14.71
C GLY A 131 -24.78 -31.94 -13.22
N ARG A 132 -25.50 -32.81 -12.49
CA ARG A 132 -25.77 -32.56 -11.07
C ARG A 132 -24.50 -32.79 -10.23
N HIS A 133 -24.24 -31.83 -9.33
CA HIS A 133 -23.03 -31.78 -8.49
C HIS A 133 -21.72 -31.72 -9.27
N VAL A 134 -21.79 -31.18 -10.49
CA VAL A 134 -20.65 -30.87 -11.35
C VAL A 134 -20.69 -29.37 -11.65
N ALA A 135 -19.61 -28.69 -11.36
CA ALA A 135 -19.36 -27.33 -11.83
C ALA A 135 -18.68 -27.39 -13.20
N PRO A 136 -19.18 -26.66 -14.22
CA PRO A 136 -18.56 -26.68 -15.53
C PRO A 136 -17.17 -26.03 -15.50
N ARG A 137 -16.31 -26.47 -16.41
CA ARG A 137 -15.07 -25.76 -16.75
C ARG A 137 -15.33 -24.26 -16.97
N GLY A 138 -14.48 -23.42 -16.37
CA GLY A 138 -14.59 -21.96 -16.49
C GLY A 138 -15.65 -21.30 -15.62
N GLU A 139 -16.24 -22.03 -14.66
CA GLU A 139 -17.21 -21.47 -13.70
C GLU A 139 -16.67 -20.25 -12.93
N ASP A 140 -15.40 -20.29 -12.50
CA ASP A 140 -14.79 -19.20 -11.74
C ASP A 140 -14.32 -18.08 -12.71
N VAL A 141 -13.65 -18.43 -13.80
CA VAL A 141 -13.23 -17.50 -14.86
C VAL A 141 -13.30 -18.20 -16.22
N ALA A 142 -14.08 -17.67 -17.16
CA ALA A 142 -14.09 -18.17 -18.53
C ALA A 142 -12.94 -17.58 -19.37
N ALA A 143 -12.39 -18.35 -20.30
CA ALA A 143 -11.36 -17.87 -21.22
C ALA A 143 -11.84 -16.65 -22.03
N GLY A 144 -10.97 -15.66 -22.20
CA GLY A 144 -11.21 -14.45 -23.00
C GLY A 144 -11.97 -13.32 -22.30
N VAL A 145 -12.56 -13.57 -21.11
CA VAL A 145 -13.23 -12.51 -20.34
C VAL A 145 -12.24 -11.44 -19.92
N VAL A 146 -12.71 -10.19 -19.87
CA VAL A 146 -11.92 -9.08 -19.32
C VAL A 146 -11.87 -9.22 -17.81
N LEU A 147 -10.66 -9.18 -17.26
CA LEU A 147 -10.42 -9.18 -15.82
C LEU A 147 -10.18 -7.76 -15.29
N VAL A 148 -9.51 -6.93 -16.09
CA VAL A 148 -9.25 -5.51 -15.79
C VAL A 148 -9.17 -4.74 -17.12
N GLU A 149 -9.85 -3.61 -17.24
CA GLU A 149 -9.74 -2.74 -18.42
C GLU A 149 -8.49 -1.86 -18.38
N GLU A 150 -7.99 -1.44 -19.55
CA GLU A 150 -6.93 -0.45 -19.62
C GLU A 150 -7.32 0.83 -18.86
N GLY A 151 -6.40 1.33 -18.02
CA GLY A 151 -6.62 2.55 -17.25
C GLY A 151 -7.42 2.35 -15.96
N GLU A 152 -7.81 1.12 -15.62
CA GLU A 152 -8.39 0.81 -14.32
C GLU A 152 -7.31 0.58 -13.26
N VAL A 153 -7.67 0.88 -12.00
CA VAL A 153 -6.85 0.50 -10.85
C VAL A 153 -7.08 -0.99 -10.55
N ILE A 154 -6.01 -1.76 -10.53
CA ILE A 154 -6.06 -3.19 -10.23
C ILE A 154 -6.40 -3.37 -8.75
N THR A 155 -7.59 -3.89 -8.46
CA THR A 155 -8.06 -4.14 -7.09
C THR A 155 -7.51 -5.46 -6.54
N PRO A 156 -7.57 -5.71 -5.22
CA PRO A 156 -7.21 -7.01 -4.65
C PRO A 156 -8.02 -8.17 -5.23
N ALA A 157 -9.32 -7.96 -5.50
CA ALA A 157 -10.17 -8.97 -6.13
C ALA A 157 -9.75 -9.23 -7.59
N ALA A 158 -9.37 -8.19 -8.33
CA ALA A 158 -8.80 -8.36 -9.67
C ALA A 158 -7.47 -9.12 -9.65
N VAL A 159 -6.59 -8.86 -8.66
CA VAL A 159 -5.36 -9.64 -8.46
C VAL A 159 -5.68 -11.12 -8.26
N GLN A 160 -6.69 -11.45 -7.43
CA GLN A 160 -7.13 -12.83 -7.24
C GLN A 160 -7.57 -13.48 -8.55
N ALA A 161 -8.39 -12.80 -9.36
CA ALA A 161 -8.85 -13.32 -10.64
C ALA A 161 -7.70 -13.47 -11.66
N LEU A 162 -6.76 -12.53 -11.71
CA LEU A 162 -5.56 -12.58 -12.55
C LEU A 162 -4.69 -13.79 -12.19
N VAL A 163 -4.41 -13.99 -10.90
CA VAL A 163 -3.62 -15.15 -10.42
C VAL A 163 -4.35 -16.46 -10.72
N ALA A 164 -5.66 -16.53 -10.49
CA ALA A 164 -6.48 -17.70 -10.80
C ALA A 164 -6.40 -18.04 -12.29
N ALA A 165 -6.40 -17.03 -13.17
CA ALA A 165 -6.23 -17.17 -14.62
C ALA A 165 -4.77 -17.41 -15.06
N GLY A 166 -3.83 -17.61 -14.13
CA GLY A 166 -2.42 -17.88 -14.43
C GLY A 166 -1.60 -16.65 -14.84
N VAL A 167 -2.12 -15.43 -14.66
CA VAL A 167 -1.39 -14.18 -14.95
C VAL A 167 -0.43 -13.88 -13.81
N ILE A 168 0.87 -14.04 -14.06
CA ILE A 168 1.93 -13.85 -13.05
C ILE A 168 2.69 -12.52 -13.18
N VAL A 169 2.63 -11.88 -14.35
CA VAL A 169 3.25 -10.59 -14.65
C VAL A 169 2.20 -9.70 -15.29
N VAL A 170 2.10 -8.46 -14.81
CA VAL A 170 1.09 -7.49 -15.26
C VAL A 170 1.77 -6.24 -15.81
N PRO A 171 1.45 -5.82 -17.04
CA PRO A 171 1.83 -4.51 -17.56
C PRO A 171 1.01 -3.42 -16.87
N VAL A 172 1.68 -2.54 -16.14
CA VAL A 172 1.08 -1.43 -15.39
C VAL A 172 1.70 -0.11 -15.81
N ARG A 173 1.01 1.01 -15.59
CA ARG A 173 1.56 2.35 -15.81
C ARG A 173 2.54 2.69 -14.69
N ARG A 174 3.67 3.29 -15.04
CA ARG A 174 4.64 3.80 -14.04
C ARG A 174 3.96 4.84 -13.15
N ARG A 175 4.29 4.84 -11.86
CA ARG A 175 3.80 5.85 -10.91
C ARG A 175 4.38 7.22 -11.24
N PRO A 176 3.56 8.28 -11.32
CA PRO A 176 4.09 9.64 -11.40
C PRO A 176 4.87 10.01 -10.15
N ARG A 177 6.04 10.62 -10.36
CA ARG A 177 6.88 11.20 -9.31
C ARG A 177 6.62 12.69 -9.21
N VAL A 178 6.22 13.15 -8.03
CA VAL A 178 5.84 14.54 -7.76
C VAL A 178 6.80 15.14 -6.75
N LEU A 179 7.51 16.18 -7.16
CA LEU A 179 8.29 17.03 -6.25
C LEU A 179 7.40 18.18 -5.77
N LEU A 180 7.16 18.26 -4.46
CA LEU A 180 6.29 19.26 -3.84
C LEU A 180 7.12 20.35 -3.17
N LEU A 181 6.98 21.58 -3.66
CA LEU A 181 7.64 22.77 -3.11
C LEU A 181 6.60 23.75 -2.58
N SER A 182 6.93 24.45 -1.51
CA SER A 182 6.12 25.56 -1.00
C SER A 182 6.94 26.82 -0.94
N THR A 183 6.32 27.99 -1.10
CA THR A 183 7.00 29.29 -0.94
C THR A 183 6.25 30.17 0.05
N GLY A 184 6.99 30.92 0.87
CA GLY A 184 6.45 31.85 1.85
C GLY A 184 7.31 31.92 3.11
N ASP A 185 7.71 33.13 3.49
CA ASP A 185 8.57 33.39 4.66
C ASP A 185 7.84 33.14 6.00
N GLU A 186 6.50 33.18 5.98
CA GLU A 186 5.64 32.89 7.12
C GLU A 186 5.53 31.38 7.42
N LEU A 187 5.86 30.53 6.45
CA LEU A 187 5.64 29.09 6.56
C LEU A 187 6.69 28.44 7.47
N ARG A 188 6.24 27.50 8.28
CA ARG A 188 7.08 26.60 9.07
C ARG A 188 6.75 25.15 8.74
N PRO A 189 7.75 24.27 8.60
CA PRO A 189 7.51 22.84 8.46
C PRO A 189 6.90 22.29 9.75
N VAL A 190 6.12 21.22 9.63
CA VAL A 190 5.66 20.46 10.80
C VAL A 190 6.86 19.70 11.36
N PRO A 191 7.20 19.84 12.65
CA PRO A 191 8.34 19.12 13.21
C PRO A 191 8.07 17.61 13.19
N ALA A 192 9.12 16.82 12.96
CA ALA A 192 9.03 15.39 13.14
C ALA A 192 8.79 15.08 14.64
N VAL A 193 7.59 14.58 14.95
CA VAL A 193 7.28 14.09 16.30
C VAL A 193 7.69 12.62 16.37
N PRO A 194 8.64 12.22 17.23
CA PRO A 194 8.93 10.81 17.44
C PRO A 194 7.74 10.14 18.16
N VAL A 195 6.82 9.57 17.38
CA VAL A 195 5.76 8.73 17.93
C VAL A 195 6.41 7.39 18.34
N ALA A 196 6.43 7.11 19.64
CA ALA A 196 7.00 5.89 20.21
C ALA A 196 6.22 4.65 19.75
N GLY A 197 6.59 4.07 18.60
CA GLY A 197 5.99 2.83 18.10
C GLY A 197 4.47 2.92 17.90
N PRO A 198 3.77 1.84 17.52
CA PRO A 198 2.36 1.78 17.83
C PRO A 198 2.30 1.31 19.28
N ARG A 199 1.62 2.03 20.17
CA ARG A 199 1.32 1.41 21.47
C ARG A 199 0.55 0.12 21.19
N ARG A 200 1.11 -1.04 21.58
CA ARG A 200 0.42 -2.35 21.50
C ARG A 200 -0.73 -2.43 22.50
N THR A 201 -0.69 -1.59 23.53
CA THR A 201 -1.82 -1.33 24.42
C THR A 201 -2.76 -0.33 23.76
N PRO A 202 -4.05 -0.67 23.57
CA PRO A 202 -5.07 0.29 23.18
C PRO A 202 -5.03 1.46 24.16
N PHE A 203 -5.14 2.70 23.66
CA PHE A 203 -5.48 3.81 24.53
C PHE A 203 -6.84 3.49 25.17
N ALA A 204 -6.94 3.64 26.50
CA ALA A 204 -8.26 3.89 27.07
C ALA A 204 -8.80 5.19 26.40
N PRO A 205 -10.05 5.25 25.93
CA PRO A 205 -10.54 6.38 25.12
C PRO A 205 -10.37 7.76 25.79
N ASP A 206 -10.25 7.79 27.12
CA ASP A 206 -10.01 8.96 27.96
C ASP A 206 -8.55 9.43 28.02
N GLN A 207 -7.59 8.65 27.49
CA GLN A 207 -6.15 8.92 27.54
C GLN A 207 -5.52 9.35 26.19
N ALA A 208 -6.29 9.35 25.10
CA ALA A 208 -5.81 9.80 23.80
C ALA A 208 -6.08 11.30 23.62
N THR A 209 -5.06 12.14 23.79
CA THR A 209 -5.16 13.59 23.58
C THR A 209 -4.28 14.04 22.41
N ALA A 210 -4.83 14.87 21.53
CA ALA A 210 -4.04 15.56 20.51
C ALA A 210 -3.01 16.49 21.17
N ILE A 211 -1.83 16.62 20.57
CA ILE A 211 -0.77 17.52 21.03
C ILE A 211 -0.78 18.77 20.15
N ASP A 212 -1.04 19.91 20.76
CA ASP A 212 -0.98 21.21 20.10
C ASP A 212 0.39 21.85 20.32
N LEU A 213 1.07 22.25 19.23
CA LEU A 213 2.32 23.00 19.28
C LEU A 213 2.13 24.39 18.64
N PRO A 214 1.74 25.42 19.41
CA PRO A 214 1.48 26.75 18.85
C PRO A 214 2.76 27.40 18.31
N LEU A 215 2.61 28.14 17.21
CA LEU A 215 3.69 28.97 16.64
C LEU A 215 3.54 30.42 17.09
N PRO A 216 4.66 31.14 17.32
CA PRO A 216 4.61 32.58 17.53
C PRO A 216 4.21 33.29 16.23
N ALA A 217 3.43 34.37 16.35
CA ALA A 217 3.13 35.23 15.22
C ALA A 217 4.43 35.83 14.63
N PRO A 218 4.52 36.00 13.29
CA PRO A 218 3.49 35.79 12.27
C PRO A 218 3.55 34.41 11.58
N PHE A 219 4.11 33.38 12.23
CA PHE A 219 4.36 32.09 11.57
C PHE A 219 3.16 31.16 11.57
N VAL A 220 3.04 30.35 10.51
CA VAL A 220 2.01 29.33 10.35
C VAL A 220 2.60 28.02 9.83
N TYR A 221 2.02 26.89 10.19
CA TYR A 221 2.45 25.61 9.65
C TYR A 221 2.07 25.47 8.18
N ASN A 222 2.93 24.81 7.42
CA ASN A 222 2.68 24.47 6.02
C ASN A 222 1.65 23.34 5.86
N SER A 223 0.38 23.66 6.10
CA SER A 223 -0.75 22.73 6.00
C SER A 223 -1.03 22.25 4.57
N ASN A 224 -0.76 23.07 3.56
CA ASN A 224 -0.99 22.70 2.15
C ASN A 224 -0.09 21.54 1.73
N ALA A 225 1.20 21.59 2.06
CA ALA A 225 2.13 20.55 1.67
C ALA A 225 1.72 19.19 2.25
N VAL A 226 1.41 19.14 3.55
CA VAL A 226 0.97 17.93 4.24
C VAL A 226 -0.33 17.38 3.65
N ALA A 227 -1.33 18.24 3.41
CA ALA A 227 -2.60 17.82 2.82
C ALA A 227 -2.44 17.29 1.39
N LEU A 228 -1.63 17.96 0.56
CA LEU A 228 -1.35 17.52 -0.81
C LEU A 228 -0.56 16.21 -0.81
N ALA A 229 0.49 16.07 -0.01
CA ALA A 229 1.28 14.84 0.09
C ALA A 229 0.39 13.64 0.47
N ALA A 230 -0.52 13.82 1.44
CA ALA A 230 -1.49 12.80 1.81
C ALA A 230 -2.41 12.40 0.64
N ALA A 231 -3.03 13.37 -0.04
CA ALA A 231 -3.92 13.07 -1.17
C ALA A 231 -3.20 12.47 -2.38
N LEU A 232 -1.95 12.88 -2.64
CA LEU A 232 -1.12 12.29 -3.68
C LEU A 232 -0.74 10.83 -3.34
N GLY A 233 -0.46 10.55 -2.06
CA GLY A 233 -0.22 9.19 -1.56
C GLY A 233 -1.45 8.29 -1.71
N GLU A 234 -2.65 8.78 -1.36
CA GLU A 234 -3.92 8.07 -1.59
C GLU A 234 -4.17 7.74 -3.07
N MET A 235 -3.70 8.60 -3.97
CA MET A 235 -3.79 8.36 -5.41
C MET A 235 -2.78 7.32 -5.92
N GLY A 236 -1.83 6.88 -5.07
CA GLY A 236 -0.78 5.91 -5.41
C GLY A 236 0.43 6.52 -6.11
N LEU A 237 0.66 7.83 -5.97
CA LEU A 237 1.78 8.54 -6.57
C LEU A 237 3.00 8.52 -5.65
N GLU A 238 4.18 8.71 -6.24
CA GLU A 238 5.43 8.90 -5.50
C GLU A 238 5.62 10.39 -5.23
N VAL A 239 5.80 10.76 -3.96
CA VAL A 239 5.87 12.16 -3.55
C VAL A 239 7.17 12.42 -2.81
N GLU A 240 7.88 13.45 -3.24
CA GLU A 240 9.05 14.01 -2.57
C GLU A 240 8.69 15.41 -2.06
N GLU A 241 8.80 15.63 -0.75
CA GLU A 241 8.64 16.97 -0.18
C GLU A 241 9.97 17.73 -0.26
N GLY A 242 10.03 18.71 -1.18
CA GLY A 242 11.20 19.57 -1.39
C GLY A 242 11.28 20.75 -0.41
N GLY A 243 10.36 20.85 0.54
CA GLY A 243 10.38 21.83 1.63
C GLY A 243 9.82 23.22 1.28
N VAL A 244 10.13 24.19 2.16
CA VAL A 244 9.72 25.59 2.04
C VAL A 244 10.89 26.40 1.49
N VAL A 245 10.65 27.09 0.38
CA VAL A 245 11.59 28.00 -0.27
C VAL A 245 11.29 29.43 0.21
N PRO A 246 12.28 30.19 0.69
CA PRO A 246 12.11 31.60 1.05
C PRO A 246 11.62 32.44 -0.15
N ASP A 247 10.90 33.53 0.10
CA ASP A 247 10.45 34.47 -0.94
C ASP A 247 11.58 35.41 -1.45
N ASP A 248 12.79 34.85 -1.57
CA ASP A 248 13.99 35.49 -2.09
C ASP A 248 14.22 35.10 -3.58
N PRO A 249 14.60 36.03 -4.49
CA PRO A 249 14.71 35.73 -5.92
C PRO A 249 15.79 34.69 -6.22
N ASP A 250 16.94 34.77 -5.54
CA ASP A 250 18.05 33.87 -5.78
C ASP A 250 17.76 32.48 -5.21
N ALA A 251 17.13 32.42 -4.02
CA ALA A 251 16.64 31.19 -3.43
C ALA A 251 15.60 30.49 -4.32
N LEU A 252 14.60 31.23 -4.83
CA LEU A 252 13.60 30.70 -5.76
C LEU A 252 14.24 30.22 -7.05
N ARG A 253 15.17 31.00 -7.63
CA ARG A 253 15.84 30.63 -8.88
C ARG A 253 16.67 29.37 -8.71
N LEU A 254 17.41 29.25 -7.60
CA LEU A 254 18.20 28.07 -7.28
C LEU A 254 17.29 26.85 -7.05
N ALA A 255 16.27 26.98 -6.21
CA ALA A 255 15.35 25.88 -5.91
C ALA A 255 14.64 25.37 -7.17
N PHE A 256 14.16 26.28 -8.03
CA PHE A 256 13.49 25.90 -9.28
C PHE A 256 14.44 25.32 -10.32
N ALA A 257 15.67 25.82 -10.41
CA ALA A 257 16.70 25.21 -11.25
C ALA A 257 17.03 23.79 -10.78
N THR A 258 17.21 23.58 -9.47
CA THR A 258 17.43 22.25 -8.88
C THR A 258 16.24 21.33 -9.12
N ALA A 259 15.01 21.82 -8.94
CA ALA A 259 13.79 21.06 -9.21
C ALA A 259 13.68 20.61 -10.68
N LEU A 260 14.19 21.41 -11.63
CA LEU A 260 14.23 21.04 -13.05
C LEU A 260 15.25 19.94 -13.36
N GLU A 261 16.26 19.72 -12.52
CA GLU A 261 17.21 18.61 -12.62
C GLU A 261 16.75 17.37 -11.83
N ALA A 262 15.81 17.54 -10.88
CA ALA A 262 15.31 16.46 -10.05
C ALA A 262 14.62 15.36 -10.88
N ASP A 263 14.69 14.13 -10.38
CA ASP A 263 14.05 12.97 -11.00
C ASP A 263 12.55 12.91 -10.64
N ALA A 264 11.80 13.88 -11.18
CA ALA A 264 10.37 14.02 -11.01
C ALA A 264 9.66 14.18 -12.37
N ASP A 265 8.40 13.76 -12.46
CA ASP A 265 7.53 13.97 -13.61
C ASP A 265 6.75 15.29 -13.49
N VAL A 266 6.44 15.66 -12.25
CA VAL A 266 5.69 16.87 -11.92
C VAL A 266 6.38 17.62 -10.79
N ILE A 267 6.53 18.93 -10.96
CA ILE A 267 6.91 19.86 -9.91
C ILE A 267 5.62 20.60 -9.50
N LEU A 268 5.15 20.35 -8.29
CA LEU A 268 3.96 20.98 -7.74
C LEU A 268 4.40 22.06 -6.75
N THR A 269 4.02 23.31 -6.99
CA THR A 269 4.36 24.44 -6.11
C THR A 269 3.11 24.99 -5.42
N THR A 270 3.20 25.33 -4.14
CA THR A 270 2.17 26.11 -3.43
C THR A 270 2.73 27.44 -2.95
N GLY A 271 1.94 28.52 -3.03
CA GLY A 271 2.40 29.87 -2.64
C GLY A 271 3.02 30.68 -3.81
N GLY A 272 3.10 31.99 -3.65
CA GLY A 272 3.77 32.92 -4.59
C GLY A 272 3.23 33.03 -6.01
N VAL A 273 2.04 32.47 -6.31
CA VAL A 273 1.43 32.43 -7.66
C VAL A 273 0.45 33.57 -7.97
N SER A 274 0.31 34.58 -7.10
CA SER A 274 -0.65 35.68 -7.25
C SER A 274 -0.14 36.80 -8.19
N VAL A 275 -0.80 37.97 -8.22
CA VAL A 275 -0.49 39.12 -9.10
C VAL A 275 0.03 40.37 -8.37
N GLY A 276 0.48 40.22 -7.12
CA GLY A 276 1.12 41.28 -6.36
C GLY A 276 2.57 41.52 -6.77
N THR A 277 3.13 42.65 -6.35
CA THR A 277 4.53 43.05 -6.58
C THR A 277 5.57 42.09 -5.95
N ARG A 278 5.12 41.14 -5.12
CA ARG A 278 5.94 40.09 -4.50
C ARG A 278 5.77 38.70 -5.13
N ASP A 279 4.89 38.53 -6.13
CA ASP A 279 4.63 37.20 -6.72
C ASP A 279 5.69 36.81 -7.74
N ARG A 280 6.75 36.21 -7.20
CA ARG A 280 7.97 35.86 -7.92
C ARG A 280 7.89 34.50 -8.61
N VAL A 281 7.02 33.58 -8.19
CA VAL A 281 7.01 32.19 -8.71
C VAL A 281 6.79 32.13 -10.23
N PRO A 282 5.71 32.69 -10.82
CA PRO A 282 5.54 32.66 -12.27
C PRO A 282 6.59 33.49 -13.02
N HIS A 283 7.28 34.41 -12.34
CA HIS A 283 8.36 35.22 -12.92
C HIS A 283 9.67 34.44 -13.01
N THR A 284 10.09 33.81 -11.92
CA THR A 284 11.28 32.95 -11.87
C THR A 284 11.18 31.82 -12.88
N TRP A 285 10.00 31.19 -13.05
CA TRP A 285 9.81 30.20 -14.11
C TRP A 285 10.00 30.76 -15.52
N ARG A 286 9.59 32.02 -15.77
CA ARG A 286 9.83 32.71 -17.05
C ARG A 286 11.31 33.01 -17.27
N GLU A 287 12.04 33.40 -16.24
CA GLU A 287 13.49 33.64 -16.31
C GLU A 287 14.26 32.35 -16.63
N LEU A 288 13.81 31.23 -16.07
CA LEU A 288 14.30 29.88 -16.39
C LEU A 288 13.82 29.37 -17.76
N ARG A 289 13.21 30.24 -18.59
CA ARG A 289 12.73 29.94 -19.95
C ARG A 289 11.73 28.78 -20.01
N VAL A 290 10.96 28.57 -18.94
CA VAL A 290 9.92 27.55 -18.90
C VAL A 290 8.75 27.98 -19.78
N ARG A 291 8.30 27.07 -20.66
CA ARG A 291 7.17 27.31 -21.55
C ARG A 291 5.86 27.20 -20.76
N ARG A 292 5.17 28.33 -20.59
CA ARG A 292 3.84 28.38 -20.00
C ARG A 292 2.81 27.67 -20.90
N VAL A 293 2.02 26.80 -20.29
CA VAL A 293 0.84 26.14 -20.90
C VAL A 293 -0.43 26.90 -20.51
N LEU A 294 -0.52 27.25 -19.22
CA LEU A 294 -1.68 27.88 -18.63
C LEU A 294 -1.28 29.00 -17.66
N GLY A 295 -2.11 30.03 -17.59
CA GLY A 295 -1.99 31.10 -16.59
C GLY A 295 -3.27 31.22 -15.77
N ARG A 296 -3.55 32.41 -15.24
CA ARG A 296 -4.71 32.65 -14.38
C ARG A 296 -6.02 32.14 -14.97
N ILE A 297 -6.79 31.50 -14.09
CA ILE A 297 -8.12 30.97 -14.34
C ILE A 297 -9.18 31.88 -13.72
N ASP A 298 -10.37 31.90 -14.31
CA ASP A 298 -11.52 32.66 -13.85
C ASP A 298 -12.38 31.81 -12.90
N VAL A 299 -11.93 31.70 -11.65
CA VAL A 299 -12.68 31.00 -10.59
C VAL A 299 -12.36 31.58 -9.21
N LYS A 300 -13.34 31.52 -8.30
CA LYS A 300 -13.20 31.95 -6.91
C LYS A 300 -13.61 30.85 -5.92
N PRO A 301 -12.78 30.49 -4.94
CA PRO A 301 -11.36 30.82 -4.81
C PRO A 301 -10.50 30.06 -5.86
N GLY A 302 -9.24 30.46 -6.05
CA GLY A 302 -8.29 29.71 -6.90
C GLY A 302 -7.88 30.34 -8.22
N GLY A 303 -8.30 31.58 -8.50
CA GLY A 303 -7.92 32.27 -9.74
C GLY A 303 -6.40 32.33 -10.05
N PRO A 304 -5.53 32.54 -9.04
CA PRO A 304 -4.09 32.32 -9.17
C PRO A 304 -3.77 30.83 -9.37
N PHE A 305 -3.45 30.47 -10.60
CA PHE A 305 -2.99 29.15 -11.01
C PHE A 305 -2.02 29.31 -12.18
N PHE A 306 -1.04 28.41 -12.30
CA PHE A 306 -0.24 28.32 -13.51
C PHE A 306 0.08 26.87 -13.83
N ALA A 307 0.24 26.58 -15.12
CA ALA A 307 0.78 25.31 -15.57
C ALA A 307 1.81 25.55 -16.67
N ALA A 308 2.89 24.79 -16.66
CA ALA A 308 4.00 24.96 -17.58
C ALA A 308 4.70 23.63 -17.84
N ARG A 309 5.57 23.61 -18.85
CA ARG A 309 6.36 22.43 -19.23
C ARG A 309 7.82 22.82 -19.46
N ALA A 310 8.73 22.03 -18.90
CA ALA A 310 10.17 22.16 -19.14
C ALA A 310 10.85 20.81 -18.97
N ARG A 311 11.82 20.50 -19.84
CA ARG A 311 12.65 19.27 -19.77
C ARG A 311 11.85 17.97 -19.60
N GLY A 312 10.72 17.88 -20.29
CA GLY A 312 9.82 16.72 -20.20
C GLY A 312 8.91 16.69 -18.96
N LYS A 313 9.09 17.60 -17.99
CA LYS A 313 8.35 17.67 -16.73
C LYS A 313 7.20 18.66 -16.80
N TRP A 314 6.16 18.41 -16.02
CA TRP A 314 5.08 19.37 -15.76
C TRP A 314 5.39 20.21 -14.54
N ILE A 315 4.99 21.47 -14.58
CA ILE A 315 5.10 22.38 -13.46
C ILE A 315 3.71 22.95 -13.21
N LEU A 316 3.17 22.74 -12.01
CA LEU A 316 1.83 23.15 -11.63
C LEU A 316 1.91 24.04 -10.38
N GLY A 317 1.27 25.20 -10.42
CA GLY A 317 1.26 26.14 -9.30
C GLY A 317 -0.11 26.38 -8.74
N LEU A 318 -0.24 26.10 -7.45
CA LEU A 318 -1.44 26.30 -6.65
C LEU A 318 -1.30 27.54 -5.75
N SER A 319 -2.45 28.13 -5.42
CA SER A 319 -2.53 29.24 -4.46
C SER A 319 -2.00 28.86 -3.08
N GLY A 320 -1.33 29.78 -2.38
CA GLY A 320 -0.92 29.59 -0.98
C GLY A 320 -2.10 29.55 0.01
N SER A 321 -3.25 30.16 -0.32
CA SER A 321 -4.45 30.05 0.51
C SER A 321 -4.99 28.61 0.52
N PRO A 322 -5.17 27.95 1.70
CA PRO A 322 -5.55 26.55 1.75
C PRO A 322 -6.87 26.21 1.05
N ALA A 323 -7.90 27.03 1.25
CA ALA A 323 -9.19 26.83 0.60
C ALA A 323 -9.12 26.91 -0.94
N ALA A 324 -8.26 27.78 -1.46
CA ALA A 324 -8.05 27.97 -2.89
C ALA A 324 -7.17 26.85 -3.48
N CYS A 325 -6.12 26.48 -2.75
CA CYS A 325 -5.22 25.37 -3.06
C CYS A 325 -6.03 24.08 -3.25
N TRP A 326 -6.82 23.72 -2.23
CA TRP A 326 -7.59 22.48 -2.25
C TRP A 326 -8.68 22.48 -3.32
N ALA A 327 -9.35 23.61 -3.55
CA ALA A 327 -10.39 23.69 -4.56
C ALA A 327 -9.80 23.42 -5.96
N THR A 328 -8.72 24.13 -6.32
CA THR A 328 -8.05 23.96 -7.62
C THR A 328 -7.31 22.63 -7.75
N PHE A 329 -6.85 22.06 -6.63
CA PHE A 329 -6.38 20.69 -6.62
C PHE A 329 -7.48 19.70 -7.04
N GLN A 330 -8.68 19.77 -6.43
CA GLN A 330 -9.78 18.86 -6.76
C GLN A 330 -10.25 18.98 -8.21
N VAL A 331 -10.36 20.20 -8.75
CA VAL A 331 -10.94 20.41 -10.10
C VAL A 331 -9.93 20.38 -11.25
N LEU A 332 -8.63 20.61 -11.01
CA LEU A 332 -7.62 20.68 -12.08
C LEU A 332 -6.46 19.71 -11.87
N VAL A 333 -5.75 19.79 -10.74
CA VAL A 333 -4.50 19.04 -10.54
C VAL A 333 -4.76 17.55 -10.32
N ARG A 334 -5.76 17.18 -9.53
CA ARG A 334 -6.11 15.78 -9.28
C ARG A 334 -6.49 15.05 -10.57
N PRO A 335 -7.44 15.53 -11.39
CA PRO A 335 -7.76 14.89 -12.66
C PRO A 335 -6.56 14.76 -13.60
N PHE A 336 -5.76 15.83 -13.69
CA PHE A 336 -4.53 15.84 -14.49
C PHE A 336 -3.54 14.75 -14.04
N LEU A 337 -3.31 14.63 -12.74
CA LEU A 337 -2.38 13.64 -12.17
C LEU A 337 -2.90 12.21 -12.30
N LEU A 338 -4.21 11.99 -12.17
CA LEU A 338 -4.82 10.69 -12.42
C LEU A 338 -4.66 10.28 -13.89
N ARG A 339 -4.85 11.22 -14.83
CA ARG A 339 -4.60 10.98 -16.26
C ARG A 339 -3.13 10.70 -16.56
N LEU A 340 -2.21 11.41 -15.91
CA LEU A 340 -0.77 11.16 -16.02
C LEU A 340 -0.38 9.77 -15.48
N ALA A 341 -1.02 9.33 -14.40
CA ALA A 341 -0.92 7.97 -13.87
C ALA A 341 -1.60 6.91 -14.76
N GLY A 342 -2.29 7.34 -15.82
CA GLY A 342 -2.93 6.50 -16.82
C GLY A 342 -4.35 6.08 -16.50
N ARG A 343 -5.03 6.71 -15.53
CA ARG A 343 -6.44 6.41 -15.26
C ARG A 343 -7.34 6.93 -16.38
N SER A 344 -8.34 6.14 -16.75
CA SER A 344 -9.39 6.52 -17.69
C SER A 344 -10.36 7.52 -17.05
N LEU A 345 -10.87 7.19 -15.86
CA LEU A 345 -11.75 8.04 -15.04
C LEU A 345 -10.92 8.89 -14.07
N THR A 346 -11.12 10.20 -14.13
CA THR A 346 -10.24 11.19 -13.48
C THR A 346 -10.98 12.28 -12.71
N VAL A 347 -12.30 12.35 -12.86
CA VAL A 347 -13.14 13.36 -12.23
C VAL A 347 -14.14 12.68 -11.30
N ARG A 348 -14.39 13.31 -10.15
CA ARG A 348 -15.33 12.82 -9.15
C ARG A 348 -16.79 12.99 -9.62
N PRO A 349 -17.73 12.21 -9.07
CA PRO A 349 -19.13 12.27 -9.47
C PRO A 349 -19.71 13.66 -9.30
N VAL A 350 -20.49 14.08 -10.30
CA VAL A 350 -21.30 15.30 -10.24
C VAL A 350 -22.70 14.92 -9.80
N VAL A 351 -23.20 15.57 -8.75
CA VAL A 351 -24.53 15.32 -8.20
C VAL A 351 -25.35 16.60 -8.16
N ASP A 352 -26.66 16.45 -8.36
CA ASP A 352 -27.62 17.53 -8.17
C ASP A 352 -27.84 17.77 -6.68
N VAL A 353 -27.92 19.04 -6.31
CA VAL A 353 -28.09 19.47 -4.92
C VAL A 353 -29.12 20.58 -4.80
N VAL A 354 -29.70 20.72 -3.61
CA VAL A 354 -30.51 21.87 -3.21
C VAL A 354 -29.87 22.55 -2.00
N LEU A 355 -29.75 23.87 -2.03
CA LEU A 355 -29.20 24.62 -0.89
C LEU A 355 -30.10 24.48 0.34
N ALA A 356 -29.53 24.08 1.47
CA ALA A 356 -30.24 24.02 2.74
C ALA A 356 -30.55 25.41 3.31
N GLU A 357 -29.67 26.38 3.04
CA GLU A 357 -29.70 27.74 3.57
C GLU A 357 -29.47 28.73 2.42
N PRO A 358 -29.98 29.97 2.51
CA PRO A 358 -29.73 30.98 1.48
C PRO A 358 -28.23 31.33 1.40
N PHE A 359 -27.74 31.56 0.18
CA PHE A 359 -26.42 32.10 -0.08
C PHE A 359 -26.53 33.58 -0.49
N PRO A 360 -26.29 34.54 0.42
CA PRO A 360 -26.67 35.94 0.24
C PRO A 360 -25.75 36.72 -0.73
N LYS A 361 -24.68 36.11 -1.25
CA LYS A 361 -23.67 36.81 -2.06
C LYS A 361 -23.90 36.56 -3.54
N ALA A 362 -24.04 37.63 -4.31
CA ALA A 362 -23.96 37.55 -5.76
C ALA A 362 -22.57 37.05 -6.21
N SER A 363 -22.51 36.36 -7.34
CA SER A 363 -21.27 35.82 -7.90
C SER A 363 -20.98 36.43 -9.27
N GLY A 364 -20.20 37.52 -9.31
CA GLY A 364 -19.75 38.13 -10.57
C GLY A 364 -18.73 37.28 -11.34
N HIS A 365 -18.07 36.35 -10.67
CA HIS A 365 -17.17 35.35 -11.25
C HIS A 365 -17.66 33.95 -10.89
N PRO A 366 -17.27 32.90 -11.63
CA PRO A 366 -17.61 31.55 -11.25
C PRO A 366 -17.01 31.20 -9.90
N ARG A 367 -17.74 30.41 -9.10
CA ARG A 367 -17.40 30.18 -7.71
C ARG A 367 -17.52 28.72 -7.31
N LEU A 368 -16.52 28.27 -6.57
CA LEU A 368 -16.51 26.99 -5.88
C LEU A 368 -16.82 27.22 -4.40
N LEU A 369 -17.80 26.49 -3.87
CA LEU A 369 -18.16 26.53 -2.45
C LEU A 369 -18.04 25.15 -1.81
N TRP A 370 -17.34 25.08 -0.69
CA TRP A 370 -17.32 23.89 0.14
C TRP A 370 -18.69 23.69 0.79
N ALA A 371 -19.20 22.47 0.69
CA ALA A 371 -20.49 22.09 1.26
C ALA A 371 -20.44 20.72 1.94
N ARG A 372 -21.29 20.57 2.94
CA ARG A 372 -21.70 19.27 3.47
C ARG A 372 -23.00 18.89 2.77
N LEU A 373 -23.00 17.80 2.01
CA LEU A 373 -24.19 17.22 1.40
C LEU A 373 -24.72 16.10 2.29
N GLY A 374 -26.03 16.11 2.53
CA GLY A 374 -26.75 15.08 3.28
C GLY A 374 -26.79 13.72 2.57
N GLU A 375 -27.50 12.76 3.17
CA GLU A 375 -27.64 11.39 2.66
C GLU A 375 -29.00 11.11 2.03
N ASP A 376 -29.89 12.10 2.00
CA ASP A 376 -31.31 11.98 1.63
C ASP A 376 -31.59 11.67 0.13
N GLY A 377 -30.57 11.21 -0.61
CA GLY A 377 -30.61 10.97 -2.05
C GLY A 377 -30.61 12.24 -2.90
N PRO A 378 -30.47 12.13 -4.24
CA PRO A 378 -30.50 13.28 -5.13
C PRO A 378 -31.94 13.84 -5.30
N PRO A 379 -32.13 15.18 -5.32
CA PRO A 379 -31.09 16.19 -5.11
C PRO A 379 -30.69 16.26 -3.63
N TYR A 380 -29.39 16.18 -3.37
CA TYR A 380 -28.88 16.17 -2.01
C TYR A 380 -29.02 17.55 -1.35
N ARG A 381 -29.41 17.60 -0.08
CA ARG A 381 -29.38 18.86 0.68
C ARG A 381 -27.94 19.30 0.93
N ALA A 382 -27.56 20.49 0.46
CA ALA A 382 -26.23 21.06 0.59
C ALA A 382 -26.21 22.20 1.61
N ARG A 383 -25.45 22.04 2.69
CA ARG A 383 -25.12 23.11 3.63
C ARG A 383 -23.75 23.69 3.28
N VAL A 384 -23.70 24.98 2.93
CA VAL A 384 -22.42 25.66 2.64
C VAL A 384 -21.63 25.81 3.93
N VAL A 385 -20.42 25.26 3.98
CA VAL A 385 -19.60 25.23 5.21
C VAL A 385 -18.59 26.38 5.27
N THR A 386 -19.03 27.59 4.92
CA THR A 386 -18.18 28.79 5.00
C THR A 386 -18.41 29.55 6.30
N GLY A 387 -17.43 29.55 7.21
CA GLY A 387 -17.27 30.62 8.20
C GLY A 387 -17.62 30.33 9.67
N ALA A 388 -18.17 29.15 10.02
CA ALA A 388 -18.33 28.75 11.42
C ALA A 388 -17.14 27.91 11.88
N GLY A 389 -16.37 28.37 12.88
CA GLY A 389 -15.21 27.64 13.42
C GLY A 389 -13.91 27.75 12.62
N GLY A 390 -13.85 28.59 11.58
CA GLY A 390 -12.67 28.77 10.71
C GLY A 390 -12.86 28.22 9.29
N ARG A 391 -11.99 28.60 8.35
CA ARG A 391 -12.09 28.15 6.95
C ARG A 391 -11.67 26.69 6.76
N LEU A 392 -10.65 26.24 7.49
CA LEU A 392 -10.10 24.89 7.37
C LEU A 392 -11.00 23.82 8.02
N THR A 393 -11.66 24.16 9.13
CA THR A 393 -12.65 23.30 9.79
C THR A 393 -13.85 23.04 8.89
N GLY A 394 -14.35 24.08 8.20
CA GLY A 394 -15.38 23.92 7.18
C GLY A 394 -14.95 23.00 6.03
N ILE A 395 -13.71 23.11 5.55
CA ILE A 395 -13.20 22.19 4.51
C ILE A 395 -13.11 20.76 5.02
N ALA A 396 -12.66 20.55 6.26
CA ALA A 396 -12.59 19.23 6.87
C ALA A 396 -13.96 18.57 7.06
N ASP A 397 -15.02 19.35 7.34
CA ASP A 397 -16.40 18.85 7.41
C ASP A 397 -17.02 18.62 6.02
N SER A 398 -16.46 19.21 4.96
CA SER A 398 -17.04 19.15 3.61
C SER A 398 -16.88 17.78 2.95
N ASN A 399 -17.91 17.37 2.20
CA ASN A 399 -17.89 16.22 1.29
C ASN A 399 -18.40 16.61 -0.11
N GLY A 400 -18.60 17.91 -0.36
CA GLY A 400 -19.09 18.45 -1.62
C GLY A 400 -18.39 19.75 -2.01
N LEU A 401 -18.18 19.94 -3.30
CA LEU A 401 -17.71 21.20 -3.88
C LEU A 401 -18.73 21.72 -4.90
N LEU A 402 -19.52 22.73 -4.51
CA LEU A 402 -20.58 23.31 -5.32
C LEU A 402 -20.01 24.20 -6.42
N TRP A 403 -20.65 24.19 -7.58
CA TRP A 403 -20.41 25.15 -8.66
C TRP A 403 -21.50 26.21 -8.71
N ILE A 404 -21.08 27.49 -8.69
CA ILE A 404 -21.96 28.64 -8.94
C ILE A 404 -21.44 29.36 -10.19
N PRO A 405 -22.23 29.43 -11.27
CA PRO A 405 -21.88 30.18 -12.48
C PRO A 405 -21.65 31.67 -12.23
N ALA A 406 -20.89 32.32 -13.12
CA ALA A 406 -20.78 33.78 -13.13
C ALA A 406 -22.13 34.43 -13.44
N GLY A 407 -22.37 35.62 -12.88
CA GLY A 407 -23.63 36.36 -13.02
C GLY A 407 -24.75 35.88 -12.10
N THR A 408 -24.55 34.82 -11.33
CA THR A 408 -25.57 34.27 -10.42
C THR A 408 -25.90 35.29 -9.30
N PRO A 409 -27.17 35.70 -9.12
CA PRO A 409 -27.60 36.56 -8.01
C PRO A 409 -27.52 35.83 -6.66
N PRO A 410 -27.79 36.49 -5.51
CA PRO A 410 -27.99 35.79 -4.24
C PRO A 410 -29.00 34.65 -4.39
N LEU A 411 -28.67 33.48 -3.83
CA LEU A 411 -29.48 32.27 -3.98
C LEU A 411 -30.35 32.03 -2.75
N PRO A 412 -31.65 31.74 -2.89
CA PRO A 412 -32.49 31.35 -1.77
C PRO A 412 -32.19 29.92 -1.30
N ALA A 413 -32.66 29.57 -0.11
CA ALA A 413 -32.75 28.16 0.29
C ALA A 413 -33.63 27.40 -0.73
N GLY A 414 -33.29 26.16 -1.01
CA GLY A 414 -33.92 25.32 -2.03
C GLY A 414 -33.40 25.54 -3.46
N ALA A 415 -32.52 26.52 -3.70
CA ALA A 415 -31.91 26.72 -5.02
C ALA A 415 -31.15 25.46 -5.47
N ARG A 416 -31.40 25.05 -6.72
CA ARG A 416 -30.75 23.89 -7.34
C ARG A 416 -29.37 24.28 -7.87
N LEU A 417 -28.38 23.45 -7.56
CA LEU A 417 -26.99 23.58 -8.01
C LEU A 417 -26.44 22.19 -8.32
N ARG A 418 -25.21 22.16 -8.85
CA ARG A 418 -24.42 20.93 -9.00
C ARG A 418 -23.19 20.96 -8.11
N ALA A 419 -22.75 19.78 -7.70
CA ALA A 419 -21.61 19.61 -6.82
C ALA A 419 -20.74 18.43 -7.24
N LEU A 420 -19.43 18.53 -7.06
CA LEU A 420 -18.57 17.35 -7.00
C LEU A 420 -18.76 16.66 -5.66
N ARG A 421 -19.02 15.35 -5.66
CA ARG A 421 -19.10 14.51 -4.44
C ARG A 421 -17.70 14.00 -4.09
N LEU A 422 -17.10 14.57 -3.06
CA LEU A 422 -15.66 14.47 -2.77
C LEU A 422 -15.22 13.19 -2.07
N ASP A 423 -16.15 12.45 -1.47
CA ASP A 423 -15.93 11.19 -0.76
C ASP A 423 -16.24 9.95 -1.62
N TRP A 424 -16.64 10.14 -2.88
CA TRP A 424 -16.87 9.07 -3.86
C TRP A 424 -15.71 8.94 -4.84
N PRO A 425 -15.41 7.73 -5.33
CA PRO A 425 -14.36 7.51 -6.33
C PRO A 425 -14.72 8.17 -7.66
N GLU A 426 -13.71 8.45 -8.48
CA GLU A 426 -13.90 9.00 -9.83
C GLU A 426 -14.76 8.08 -10.71
N ASP A 427 -15.72 8.66 -11.44
CA ASP A 427 -16.69 7.94 -12.29
C ASP A 427 -16.73 8.46 -13.74
N ARG A 428 -16.00 9.54 -14.04
CA ARG A 428 -16.02 10.24 -15.33
C ARG A 428 -14.67 10.89 -15.61
N ASP A 429 -14.49 11.49 -16.77
CA ASP A 429 -13.22 12.08 -17.19
C ASP A 429 -13.30 13.54 -17.68
N ASP A 430 -14.48 14.16 -17.58
CA ASP A 430 -14.74 15.56 -17.90
C ASP A 430 -15.45 16.33 -16.76
N LEU A 431 -15.55 17.65 -16.92
CA LEU A 431 -16.27 18.55 -16.01
C LEU A 431 -17.53 19.16 -16.63
N ASP A 432 -17.95 18.72 -17.82
CA ASP A 432 -19.03 19.36 -18.57
C ASP A 432 -20.33 19.34 -17.77
N ASP A 433 -20.64 18.21 -17.12
CA ASP A 433 -21.80 18.08 -16.24
C ASP A 433 -21.77 19.03 -15.05
N LEU A 434 -20.61 19.26 -14.42
CA LEU A 434 -20.54 20.21 -13.30
C LEU A 434 -20.88 21.64 -13.77
N LEU A 435 -20.51 21.97 -15.01
CA LEU A 435 -20.49 23.33 -15.52
C LEU A 435 -21.69 23.68 -16.40
N ALA A 436 -22.48 22.68 -16.83
CA ALA A 436 -23.67 22.84 -17.68
C ALA A 436 -24.85 23.58 -17.00
N GLY A 437 -24.81 23.82 -15.69
CA GLY A 437 -25.89 24.45 -14.93
C GLY A 437 -27.05 23.49 -14.64
N ALA A 438 -27.78 23.73 -13.55
CA ALA A 438 -29.06 23.07 -13.30
C ALA A 438 -30.15 23.96 -13.92
N ASP A 439 -30.96 23.43 -14.84
CA ASP A 439 -32.15 24.12 -15.31
C ASP A 439 -32.99 24.58 -14.11
N GLY A 440 -33.56 25.78 -14.21
CA GLY A 440 -34.12 26.57 -13.11
C GLY A 440 -35.16 25.87 -12.20
N PRO A 441 -35.60 26.55 -11.12
CA PRO A 441 -36.33 25.91 -10.03
C PRO A 441 -37.77 25.58 -10.43
N GLU A 442 -38.05 24.32 -10.79
CA GLU A 442 -39.42 23.79 -10.75
C GLU A 442 -39.70 23.10 -9.39
N PRO A 443 -40.74 23.52 -8.64
CA PRO A 443 -41.10 22.91 -7.36
C PRO A 443 -41.85 21.60 -7.57
N CYS A 444 -41.40 20.51 -6.94
CA CYS A 444 -42.10 19.22 -6.95
C CYS A 444 -42.63 18.84 -5.56
N LYS A 445 -43.76 18.12 -5.56
CA LYS A 445 -44.67 17.79 -4.45
C LYS A 445 -44.04 16.91 -3.35
N PRO A 446 -44.56 16.97 -2.11
CA PRO A 446 -44.03 16.18 -0.99
C PRO A 446 -44.39 14.70 -1.13
N CYS A 447 -43.42 13.82 -0.88
CA CYS A 447 -43.58 12.37 -0.76
C CYS A 447 -43.39 11.93 0.71
N PRO A 448 -43.92 10.75 1.09
CA PRO A 448 -44.28 10.39 2.46
C PRO A 448 -43.08 9.97 3.32
N PRO A 449 -43.23 9.95 4.65
CA PRO A 449 -42.13 9.67 5.57
C PRO A 449 -41.73 8.19 5.55
N VAL A 450 -40.42 7.93 5.60
CA VAL A 450 -39.81 6.60 5.71
C VAL A 450 -39.34 6.37 7.16
N PRO A 451 -39.40 5.13 7.69
CA PRO A 451 -39.30 4.83 9.14
C PRO A 451 -37.87 5.01 9.70
N PRO A 452 -37.71 5.03 11.03
CA PRO A 452 -36.44 5.38 11.66
C PRO A 452 -35.36 4.30 11.47
N ALA A 453 -34.12 4.78 11.35
CA ALA A 453 -32.91 4.00 11.13
C ALA A 453 -32.60 3.06 12.30
N GLN A 454 -32.21 1.84 11.97
CA GLN A 454 -31.59 0.91 12.92
C GLN A 454 -30.09 1.14 12.99
N ASP A 455 -29.60 0.98 14.22
CA ASP A 455 -28.25 1.16 14.73
C ASP A 455 -27.17 0.51 13.87
N ARG A 456 -26.13 1.27 13.49
CA ARG A 456 -24.93 0.77 12.82
C ARG A 456 -23.69 1.13 13.63
N ALA A 457 -23.45 0.36 14.69
CA ALA A 457 -22.16 0.29 15.34
C ALA A 457 -21.24 -0.69 14.58
N SER A 458 -19.95 -0.34 14.54
CA SER A 458 -18.77 -1.11 14.11
C SER A 458 -18.36 -1.07 12.62
N LEU A 459 -17.34 -0.24 12.33
CA LEU A 459 -16.41 -0.41 11.21
C LEU A 459 -15.03 -0.76 11.80
N PRO A 460 -14.28 -1.71 11.22
CA PRO A 460 -13.01 -2.15 11.78
C PRO A 460 -11.86 -1.18 11.48
N ASP A 461 -10.94 -1.13 12.45
CA ASP A 461 -9.69 -0.39 12.47
C ASP A 461 -8.79 -0.69 11.24
N ARG A 462 -8.39 0.36 10.53
CA ARG A 462 -7.46 0.31 9.40
C ARG A 462 -6.07 0.74 9.88
N SER A 463 -5.39 -0.15 10.60
CA SER A 463 -3.96 -0.02 10.82
C SER A 463 -3.20 -0.53 9.58
N LEU A 464 -2.33 0.30 9.02
CA LEU A 464 -1.31 -0.16 8.06
C LEU A 464 -0.38 -1.15 8.78
N PRO A 465 -0.11 -2.34 8.22
CA PRO A 465 0.79 -3.28 8.86
C PRO A 465 2.19 -2.69 8.91
N ARG A 466 2.73 -2.54 10.12
CA ARG A 466 4.18 -2.54 10.31
C ARG A 466 4.65 -3.91 9.89
N ALA A 467 5.55 -4.01 8.92
CA ALA A 467 6.14 -5.28 8.56
C ALA A 467 7.26 -5.61 9.56
N PRO A 468 7.05 -6.45 10.59
CA PRO A 468 8.17 -7.13 11.22
C PRO A 468 8.87 -8.01 10.18
N PHE A 469 10.10 -8.41 10.48
CA PHE A 469 10.73 -9.52 9.77
C PHE A 469 9.72 -10.68 9.67
N PRO A 470 9.42 -11.20 8.47
CA PRO A 470 8.39 -12.22 8.31
C PRO A 470 8.93 -13.57 8.82
N GLY A 471 8.74 -13.86 10.11
CA GLY A 471 9.10 -15.12 10.75
C GLY A 471 9.81 -14.96 12.10
N ASP A 472 10.22 -16.08 12.69
CA ASP A 472 11.04 -16.10 13.89
C ASP A 472 12.45 -15.56 13.59
N LEU A 473 13.02 -14.83 14.55
CA LEU A 473 14.42 -14.40 14.47
C LEU A 473 15.34 -15.62 14.32
N PRO A 474 16.30 -15.60 13.37
CA PRO A 474 17.31 -16.63 13.30
C PRO A 474 18.05 -16.78 14.64
N PRO A 475 18.56 -17.98 14.96
CA PRO A 475 19.33 -18.18 16.18
C PRO A 475 20.44 -17.14 16.31
N ALA A 476 20.65 -16.63 17.52
CA ALA A 476 21.65 -15.61 17.80
C ALA A 476 22.56 -16.06 18.95
N VAL A 477 23.87 -15.86 18.80
CA VAL A 477 24.87 -16.23 19.80
C VAL A 477 25.86 -15.09 20.03
N ALA A 478 26.10 -14.78 21.30
CA ALA A 478 27.05 -13.77 21.71
C ALA A 478 28.43 -14.38 22.03
N VAL A 479 29.49 -13.87 21.41
CA VAL A 479 30.87 -14.22 21.76
C VAL A 479 31.42 -13.16 22.70
N VAL A 480 31.71 -13.56 23.94
CA VAL A 480 32.06 -12.65 25.03
C VAL A 480 33.34 -13.09 25.74
N GLY A 481 34.08 -12.14 26.31
CA GLY A 481 35.43 -12.35 26.84
C GLY A 481 36.14 -11.02 27.08
N LEU A 482 37.24 -11.03 27.84
CA LEU A 482 38.01 -9.84 28.16
C LEU A 482 38.56 -9.13 26.90
N SER A 483 38.84 -7.84 26.98
CA SER A 483 39.53 -7.14 25.88
C SER A 483 40.86 -7.84 25.57
N GLY A 484 41.13 -8.09 24.30
CA GLY A 484 42.33 -8.83 23.87
C GLY A 484 42.27 -10.35 23.96
N SER A 485 41.17 -10.96 24.46
CA SER A 485 41.08 -12.43 24.64
C SER A 485 40.98 -13.24 23.33
N GLY A 486 40.79 -12.59 22.17
CA GLY A 486 40.65 -13.24 20.87
C GLY A 486 39.23 -13.39 20.34
N LYS A 487 38.23 -12.67 20.88
CA LYS A 487 36.82 -12.73 20.41
C LYS A 487 36.65 -12.54 18.90
N THR A 488 37.27 -11.50 18.34
CA THR A 488 37.20 -11.22 16.90
C THR A 488 37.88 -12.33 16.08
N HIS A 489 38.94 -12.95 16.61
CA HIS A 489 39.57 -14.12 16.00
C HIS A 489 38.62 -15.31 15.95
N VAL A 490 37.89 -15.57 17.04
CA VAL A 490 36.85 -16.61 17.12
C VAL A 490 35.73 -16.33 16.12
N ILE A 491 35.16 -15.12 16.09
CA ILE A 491 34.07 -14.77 15.17
C ILE A 491 34.51 -14.88 13.71
N ALA A 492 35.66 -14.32 13.35
CA ALA A 492 36.18 -14.40 11.98
C ALA A 492 36.52 -15.84 11.57
N GLY A 493 36.97 -16.67 12.52
CA GLY A 493 37.10 -18.11 12.34
C GLY A 493 35.75 -18.77 12.07
N LEU A 494 34.77 -18.58 12.96
CA LEU A 494 33.42 -19.13 12.85
C LEU A 494 32.76 -18.77 11.51
N ILE A 495 32.82 -17.51 11.09
CA ILE A 495 32.23 -17.07 9.81
C ILE A 495 32.78 -17.89 8.65
N ARG A 496 34.11 -18.07 8.58
CA ARG A 496 34.76 -18.85 7.52
C ARG A 496 34.30 -20.31 7.53
N ARG A 497 34.26 -20.94 8.70
CA ARG A 497 33.89 -22.36 8.85
C ARG A 497 32.40 -22.61 8.58
N LEU A 498 31.53 -21.73 9.07
CA LEU A 498 30.09 -21.79 8.84
C LEU A 498 29.76 -21.60 7.36
N ARG A 499 30.37 -20.60 6.70
CA ARG A 499 30.22 -20.39 5.25
C ARG A 499 30.72 -21.59 4.43
N ALA A 500 31.84 -22.20 4.81
CA ALA A 500 32.35 -23.40 4.16
C ALA A 500 31.40 -24.61 4.29
N ARG A 501 30.50 -24.60 5.27
CA ARG A 501 29.48 -25.63 5.53
C ARG A 501 28.07 -25.19 5.07
N GLY A 502 27.97 -24.17 4.22
CA GLY A 502 26.70 -23.71 3.64
C GLY A 502 25.83 -22.84 4.56
N VAL A 503 26.27 -22.56 5.79
CA VAL A 503 25.56 -21.70 6.75
C VAL A 503 25.86 -20.23 6.45
N ARG A 504 24.84 -19.37 6.54
CA ARG A 504 24.98 -17.92 6.30
C ARG A 504 24.91 -17.12 7.60
N PRO A 505 26.07 -16.87 8.22
CA PRO A 505 26.13 -16.03 9.41
C PRO A 505 26.06 -14.54 9.04
N VAL A 506 25.35 -13.76 9.85
CA VAL A 506 25.44 -12.29 9.88
C VAL A 506 26.10 -11.89 11.19
N ALA A 507 27.11 -11.02 11.12
CA ALA A 507 27.86 -10.61 12.29
C ALA A 507 27.45 -9.20 12.76
N ILE A 508 27.35 -9.02 14.07
CA ILE A 508 26.98 -7.76 14.73
C ILE A 508 28.06 -7.45 15.76
N LYS A 509 28.64 -6.24 15.71
CA LYS A 509 29.61 -5.79 16.71
C LYS A 509 29.01 -4.66 17.53
N HIS A 510 28.84 -4.91 18.83
CA HIS A 510 28.38 -3.92 19.79
C HIS A 510 29.56 -3.19 20.41
N ALA A 511 29.60 -1.86 20.25
CA ALA A 511 30.59 -0.99 20.86
C ALA A 511 29.95 -0.15 21.96
N ALA A 512 30.37 -0.37 23.21
CA ALA A 512 29.77 0.29 24.39
C ALA A 512 29.99 1.82 24.45
N HIS A 513 30.94 2.35 23.67
CA HIS A 513 31.28 3.78 23.62
C HIS A 513 31.03 4.40 22.23
N GLY A 514 30.22 3.75 21.40
CA GLY A 514 30.04 4.14 19.99
C GLY A 514 31.23 3.76 19.11
N PHE A 515 31.13 4.08 17.82
CA PHE A 515 32.17 3.84 16.83
C PHE A 515 32.04 4.84 15.68
N ASP A 516 33.17 5.28 15.14
CA ASP A 516 33.20 6.24 14.03
C ASP A 516 33.07 5.51 12.70
N LEU A 517 31.85 5.50 12.15
CA LEU A 517 31.57 5.07 10.76
C LEU A 517 32.02 6.13 9.74
N ASP A 518 32.08 7.40 10.17
CA ASP A 518 32.34 8.58 9.34
C ASP A 518 33.45 9.42 9.97
N ARG A 519 34.18 10.18 9.15
CA ARG A 519 35.18 11.12 9.67
C ARG A 519 34.51 12.43 10.13
N PRO A 520 34.95 13.03 11.25
CA PRO A 520 34.60 14.38 11.68
C PRO A 520 34.53 15.40 10.52
N GLY A 521 33.35 15.97 10.28
CA GLY A 521 33.09 17.03 9.30
C GLY A 521 32.62 16.57 7.91
N THR A 522 32.51 15.26 7.66
CA THR A 522 31.98 14.69 6.40
C THR A 522 30.49 14.98 6.21
N ASP A 523 30.03 14.96 4.95
CA ASP A 523 28.63 15.25 4.62
C ASP A 523 27.68 14.25 5.28
N SER A 524 28.03 12.96 5.32
CA SER A 524 27.25 11.93 6.01
C SER A 524 27.09 12.19 7.50
N GLN A 525 28.16 12.66 8.17
CA GLN A 525 28.07 13.05 9.57
C GLN A 525 27.23 14.31 9.77
N ARG A 526 27.38 15.33 8.92
CA ARG A 526 26.58 16.56 9.02
C ARG A 526 25.09 16.27 8.84
N LEU A 527 24.72 15.37 7.93
CA LEU A 527 23.35 14.88 7.75
C LEU A 527 22.84 14.18 9.01
N ALA A 528 23.68 13.37 9.64
CA ALA A 528 23.35 12.70 10.89
C ALA A 528 23.17 13.72 12.05
N GLU A 529 24.11 14.65 12.24
CA GLU A 529 24.03 15.71 13.26
C GLU A 529 22.85 16.65 13.06
N ALA A 530 22.42 16.85 11.80
CA ALA A 530 21.19 17.56 11.46
C ALA A 530 19.91 16.79 11.86
N GLY A 531 20.03 15.58 12.41
CA GLY A 531 18.92 14.81 12.96
C GLY A 531 18.33 13.77 12.01
N ALA A 532 19.04 13.40 10.93
CA ALA A 532 18.62 12.30 10.07
C ALA A 532 18.53 10.99 10.88
N ALA A 533 17.35 10.36 10.89
CA ALA A 533 17.09 9.10 11.58
C ALA A 533 17.99 7.96 11.08
N ALA A 534 18.37 8.01 9.80
CA ALA A 534 19.37 7.17 9.19
C ALA A 534 20.11 7.93 8.08
N VAL A 535 21.39 7.66 7.90
CA VAL A 535 22.19 8.16 6.78
C VAL A 535 22.79 6.96 6.06
N TRP A 536 22.46 6.81 4.78
CA TRP A 536 22.97 5.72 3.92
C TRP A 536 24.10 6.22 3.04
N LEU A 537 25.23 5.53 3.08
CA LEU A 537 26.37 5.66 2.19
C LEU A 537 26.27 4.52 1.17
N VAL A 538 26.10 4.82 -0.12
CA VAL A 538 25.89 3.79 -1.15
C VAL A 538 26.90 3.99 -2.29
N GLY A 539 27.62 2.93 -2.64
CA GLY A 539 28.56 2.90 -3.75
C GLY A 539 28.37 1.63 -4.61
N PRO A 540 29.14 1.47 -5.70
CA PRO A 540 29.07 0.29 -6.53
C PRO A 540 29.43 -0.99 -5.74
N GLY A 541 28.44 -1.81 -5.41
CA GLY A 541 28.62 -3.11 -4.75
C GLY A 541 28.73 -3.08 -3.22
N GLU A 542 28.63 -1.90 -2.60
CA GLU A 542 28.66 -1.78 -1.14
C GLU A 542 27.72 -0.66 -0.66
N GLY A 543 27.22 -0.82 0.56
CA GLY A 543 26.45 0.20 1.24
C GLY A 543 26.66 0.13 2.74
N ALA A 544 26.69 1.28 3.39
CA ALA A 544 26.72 1.41 4.84
C ALA A 544 25.57 2.31 5.29
N ALA A 545 25.06 2.07 6.50
CA ALA A 545 24.01 2.91 7.08
C ALA A 545 24.40 3.30 8.50
N ARG A 546 24.38 4.60 8.78
CA ARG A 546 24.40 5.13 10.13
C ARG A 546 22.96 5.26 10.60
N LEU A 547 22.55 4.41 11.54
CA LEU A 547 21.21 4.47 12.13
C LEU A 547 21.29 5.20 13.48
N GLN A 548 20.47 6.23 13.66
CA GLN A 548 20.34 6.90 14.96
C GLN A 548 19.15 6.31 15.73
N VAL A 549 19.45 5.61 16.82
CA VAL A 549 18.42 5.20 17.77
C VAL A 549 18.24 6.31 18.80
N PRO A 550 17.04 6.87 18.98
CA PRO A 550 16.79 7.89 19.99
C PRO A 550 17.21 7.39 21.37
N LYS A 551 17.97 8.19 22.14
CA LYS A 551 18.14 7.94 23.58
C LYS A 551 16.78 8.18 24.24
N GLY A 552 16.00 7.12 24.43
CA GLY A 552 14.71 7.22 25.10
C GLY A 552 14.87 7.64 26.55
N GLY A 553 13.88 8.39 27.06
CA GLY A 553 13.72 8.67 28.49
C GLY A 553 13.51 7.41 29.32
N GLU A 554 13.29 7.56 30.62
CA GLU A 554 13.51 6.60 31.72
C GLU A 554 12.91 5.18 31.61
N ASP A 555 12.07 4.88 30.60
CA ASP A 555 11.54 3.54 30.28
C ASP A 555 12.09 2.94 28.97
N ALA A 556 13.14 3.51 28.38
CA ALA A 556 13.84 2.91 27.25
C ALA A 556 14.39 1.54 27.67
N ALA A 557 14.11 0.51 26.85
CA ALA A 557 14.75 -0.79 26.97
C ALA A 557 16.23 -0.59 27.30
N ALA A 558 16.70 -1.26 28.35
CA ALA A 558 18.03 -1.07 28.91
C ALA A 558 19.06 -0.93 27.77
N PRO A 559 20.08 -0.06 27.89
CA PRO A 559 21.08 0.20 26.84
C PRO A 559 21.83 -1.02 26.29
N ASP A 560 21.50 -2.23 26.77
CA ASP A 560 22.04 -3.54 26.43
C ASP A 560 20.99 -4.52 25.80
N ASP A 561 19.78 -4.10 25.37
CA ASP A 561 18.85 -4.98 24.63
C ASP A 561 19.32 -5.19 23.17
N PRO A 562 19.74 -6.40 22.77
CA PRO A 562 20.21 -6.66 21.42
C PRO A 562 19.08 -6.77 20.39
N ARG A 563 17.83 -7.00 20.82
CA ARG A 563 16.76 -7.46 19.92
C ARG A 563 16.48 -6.54 18.72
N PRO A 564 16.36 -5.21 18.87
CA PRO A 564 16.14 -4.32 17.72
C PRO A 564 17.27 -4.41 16.68
N TRP A 565 18.50 -4.61 17.14
CA TRP A 565 19.69 -4.74 16.29
C TRP A 565 19.75 -6.09 15.59
N LEU A 566 19.30 -7.18 16.25
CA LEU A 566 19.16 -8.50 15.63
C LEU A 566 18.11 -8.47 14.51
N GLU A 567 16.95 -7.84 14.75
CA GLU A 567 15.87 -7.69 13.77
C GLU A 567 16.31 -6.87 12.56
N ALA A 568 16.99 -5.74 12.79
CA ALA A 568 17.54 -4.91 11.72
C ALA A 568 18.58 -5.64 10.86
N ALA A 569 19.50 -6.37 11.51
CA ALA A 569 20.52 -7.15 10.81
C ALA A 569 19.91 -8.31 9.99
N ALA A 570 18.96 -9.05 10.56
CA ALA A 570 18.29 -10.15 9.88
C ALA A 570 17.46 -9.68 8.69
N PHE A 571 16.71 -8.58 8.85
CA PHE A 571 15.91 -7.99 7.78
C PHE A 571 16.77 -7.44 6.65
N THR A 572 17.89 -6.78 6.97
CA THR A 572 18.81 -6.24 5.95
C THR A 572 19.41 -7.39 5.13
N ALA A 573 19.87 -8.46 5.78
CA ALA A 573 20.39 -9.63 5.07
C ALA A 573 19.33 -10.32 4.20
N TRP A 574 18.09 -10.47 4.70
CA TRP A 574 16.98 -11.01 3.92
C TRP A 574 16.67 -10.15 2.68
N ARG A 575 16.66 -8.83 2.83
CA ARG A 575 16.40 -7.90 1.72
C ARG A 575 17.48 -7.96 0.64
N LEU A 576 18.75 -8.11 1.02
CA LEU A 576 19.86 -8.15 0.08
C LEU A 576 20.00 -9.52 -0.61
N GLU A 577 19.74 -10.61 0.11
CA GLU A 577 20.02 -11.98 -0.37
C GLU A 577 18.75 -12.77 -0.73
N GLY A 578 17.55 -12.20 -0.57
CA GLY A 578 16.27 -12.83 -0.90
C GLY A 578 15.82 -13.95 0.05
N ARG A 579 16.57 -14.24 1.12
CA ARG A 579 16.24 -15.29 2.13
C ARG A 579 16.88 -15.00 3.51
N PRO A 580 16.27 -15.44 4.64
CA PRO A 580 16.66 -15.05 6.00
C PRO A 580 17.99 -15.69 6.44
N PRO A 581 18.90 -14.98 7.14
CA PRO A 581 20.19 -15.54 7.52
C PRO A 581 20.03 -16.75 8.45
N ASP A 582 21.04 -17.61 8.49
CA ASP A 582 20.94 -18.86 9.23
C ASP A 582 21.38 -18.73 10.69
N LEU A 583 22.24 -17.75 10.98
CA LEU A 583 22.77 -17.51 12.33
C LEU A 583 23.18 -16.05 12.48
N LEU A 584 22.91 -15.45 13.64
CA LEU A 584 23.41 -14.14 14.03
C LEU A 584 24.58 -14.30 15.02
N LEU A 585 25.77 -13.82 14.65
CA LEU A 585 26.96 -13.83 15.50
C LEU A 585 27.17 -12.45 16.11
N VAL A 586 27.16 -12.35 17.43
CA VAL A 586 27.20 -11.08 18.15
C VAL A 586 28.51 -10.93 18.92
N GLU A 587 29.33 -9.95 18.58
CA GLU A 587 30.46 -9.51 19.40
C GLU A 587 29.98 -8.43 20.38
N GLY A 588 29.71 -8.78 21.63
CA GLY A 588 29.28 -7.83 22.67
C GLY A 588 27.92 -8.16 23.29
N PHE A 589 27.14 -7.14 23.69
CA PHE A 589 25.91 -7.31 24.48
C PHE A 589 26.09 -8.25 25.68
N THR A 590 27.15 -8.03 26.47
CA THR A 590 27.56 -8.98 27.53
C THR A 590 26.51 -9.17 28.63
N ARG A 591 25.60 -8.19 28.79
CA ARG A 591 24.50 -8.21 29.78
C ARG A 591 23.17 -8.73 29.23
N SER A 592 23.08 -9.00 27.92
CA SER A 592 21.86 -9.52 27.29
C SER A 592 21.57 -10.97 27.71
N HIS A 593 20.36 -11.47 27.43
CA HIS A 593 19.99 -12.88 27.66
C HIS A 593 20.33 -13.82 26.48
N LEU A 594 21.14 -13.39 25.51
CA LEU A 594 21.57 -14.26 24.41
C LEU A 594 22.43 -15.45 24.91
N PRO A 595 22.35 -16.64 24.28
CA PRO A 595 23.31 -17.72 24.51
C PRO A 595 24.76 -17.26 24.27
N LYS A 596 25.70 -17.67 25.12
CA LYS A 596 27.08 -17.15 25.08
C LYS A 596 28.17 -18.19 24.83
N VAL A 597 29.12 -17.83 23.99
CA VAL A 597 30.44 -18.46 23.88
C VAL A 597 31.43 -17.61 24.67
N LEU A 598 32.08 -18.20 25.67
CA LEU A 598 33.10 -17.54 26.47
C LEU A 598 34.49 -17.79 25.92
N VAL A 599 35.24 -16.71 25.67
CA VAL A 599 36.64 -16.75 25.23
C VAL A 599 37.56 -16.32 26.38
N GLY A 600 38.37 -17.26 26.88
CA GLY A 600 39.32 -17.06 27.97
C GLY A 600 38.79 -17.42 29.36
N ARG A 601 39.50 -16.99 30.42
CA ARG A 601 39.10 -17.25 31.81
C ARG A 601 37.80 -16.49 32.14
N GLY A 602 36.81 -17.22 32.66
CA GLY A 602 35.44 -16.73 32.84
C GLY A 602 35.33 -15.60 33.87
N ARG A 603 34.22 -14.86 33.83
CA ARG A 603 33.79 -14.00 34.95
C ARG A 603 33.29 -14.91 36.07
N ASP A 604 33.64 -14.62 37.33
CA ASP A 604 33.14 -15.35 38.51
C ASP A 604 31.64 -15.08 38.79
N GLU A 605 31.02 -14.21 38.00
CA GLU A 605 29.60 -13.86 38.09
C GLU A 605 28.72 -14.75 37.19
N PRO A 606 27.45 -14.98 37.57
CA PRO A 606 26.47 -15.64 36.72
C PRO A 606 26.38 -14.95 35.37
N VAL A 607 26.55 -15.71 34.29
CA VAL A 607 26.50 -15.17 32.93
C VAL A 607 25.04 -15.21 32.45
N PRO A 608 24.38 -14.06 32.23
CA PRO A 608 22.99 -14.02 31.77
C PRO A 608 22.82 -14.81 30.46
N GLY A 609 21.68 -15.45 30.20
CA GLY A 609 21.45 -16.22 28.95
C GLY A 609 22.22 -17.55 28.81
N GLY A 610 23.08 -17.90 29.77
CA GLY A 610 23.79 -19.18 29.82
C GLY A 610 25.00 -19.28 28.89
N VAL A 611 25.93 -20.17 29.26
CA VAL A 611 27.16 -20.44 28.51
C VAL A 611 26.98 -21.71 27.71
N ILE A 612 26.95 -21.59 26.39
CA ILE A 612 26.80 -22.74 25.48
C ILE A 612 28.16 -23.30 25.04
N ALA A 613 29.26 -22.57 25.16
CA ALA A 613 30.61 -23.09 24.93
C ALA A 613 31.70 -22.25 25.61
N ARG A 614 32.85 -22.85 25.91
CA ARG A 614 34.06 -22.18 26.39
C ARG A 614 35.22 -22.51 25.47
N VAL A 615 35.97 -21.50 25.08
CA VAL A 615 37.17 -21.60 24.23
C VAL A 615 38.32 -20.88 24.94
N PRO A 616 39.57 -21.39 24.89
CA PRO A 616 40.70 -20.71 25.51
C PRO A 616 40.97 -19.35 24.85
N GLU A 617 41.83 -18.55 25.46
CA GLU A 617 42.32 -17.33 24.81
C GLU A 617 43.14 -17.71 23.58
N ARG A 618 42.89 -17.03 22.45
CA ARG A 618 43.53 -17.32 21.15
C ARG A 618 43.40 -18.81 20.76
N PRO A 619 42.17 -19.32 20.60
CA PRO A 619 41.96 -20.72 20.31
C PRO A 619 42.52 -21.10 18.94
N GLY A 620 43.00 -22.35 18.82
CA GLY A 620 43.50 -22.91 17.57
C GLY A 620 42.38 -23.21 16.56
N GLU A 621 42.77 -23.51 15.32
CA GLU A 621 41.80 -23.77 14.23
C GLU A 621 40.86 -24.94 14.55
N GLU A 622 41.38 -26.03 15.14
CA GLU A 622 40.58 -27.19 15.52
C GLU A 622 39.49 -26.85 16.57
N GLU A 623 39.78 -25.93 17.48
CA GLU A 623 38.83 -25.52 18.52
C GLU A 623 37.68 -24.69 17.92
N ILE A 624 38.01 -23.83 16.95
CA ILE A 624 37.04 -23.07 16.18
C ILE A 624 36.20 -24.00 15.30
N ASP A 625 36.81 -25.04 14.71
CA ASP A 625 36.10 -26.03 13.90
C ASP A 625 35.10 -26.84 14.73
N ARG A 626 35.52 -27.30 15.92
CA ARG A 626 34.65 -27.97 16.91
C ARG A 626 33.52 -27.06 17.36
N LEU A 627 33.81 -25.78 17.62
CA LEU A 627 32.79 -24.80 17.99
C LEU A 627 31.77 -24.59 16.86
N ALA A 628 32.22 -24.45 15.61
CA ALA A 628 31.33 -24.31 14.46
C ALA A 628 30.44 -25.55 14.25
N ALA A 629 30.98 -26.76 14.43
CA ALA A 629 30.19 -27.99 14.37
C ALA A 629 29.12 -28.01 15.46
N ARG A 630 29.49 -27.66 16.70
CA ARG A 630 28.55 -27.59 17.82
C ARG A 630 27.40 -26.59 17.60
N LEU A 631 27.68 -25.41 17.01
CA LEU A 631 26.62 -24.43 16.71
C LEU A 631 25.68 -24.92 15.60
N ILE A 632 26.23 -25.64 14.61
CA ILE A 632 25.42 -26.30 13.57
C ILE A 632 24.50 -27.33 14.19
N ASP A 633 25.02 -28.21 15.05
CA ASP A 633 24.22 -29.27 15.68
C ASP A 633 23.15 -28.70 16.61
N LEU A 634 23.51 -27.68 17.41
CA LEU A 634 22.62 -27.07 18.40
C LEU A 634 21.34 -26.48 17.79
N TRP A 635 21.44 -25.95 16.56
CA TRP A 635 20.30 -25.33 15.86
C TRP A 635 19.96 -26.00 14.53
N SER A 636 20.50 -27.19 14.27
CA SER A 636 20.30 -27.94 13.02
C SER A 636 20.52 -27.10 11.76
N LEU A 637 21.60 -26.31 11.74
CA LEU A 637 21.89 -25.35 10.68
C LEU A 637 22.37 -26.05 9.40
N GLY A 638 21.91 -25.62 8.23
CA GLY A 638 22.39 -26.14 6.93
C GLY A 638 21.62 -27.33 6.36
N ASN A 639 20.57 -27.81 7.03
CA ASN A 639 19.61 -28.75 6.43
C ASN A 639 18.41 -27.97 5.85
N ASP A 640 18.36 -27.83 4.52
CA ASP A 640 17.20 -27.21 3.83
C ASP A 640 15.90 -28.02 4.04
N GLU A 641 15.97 -29.27 4.49
CA GLU A 641 14.81 -30.13 4.77
C GLU A 641 14.19 -29.96 6.17
N ALA A 642 14.86 -29.27 7.11
CA ALA A 642 14.45 -29.23 8.53
C ALA A 642 13.82 -27.90 8.99
N ARG A 643 13.68 -26.89 8.12
CA ARG A 643 12.92 -25.68 8.46
C ARG A 643 11.44 -25.87 8.12
N PRO A 644 10.50 -25.59 9.06
CA PRO A 644 9.11 -25.46 8.67
C PRO A 644 9.03 -24.28 7.70
N GLY A 645 8.65 -24.54 6.45
CA GLY A 645 8.17 -23.48 5.58
C GLY A 645 7.01 -22.76 6.26
N PRO A 646 6.65 -21.52 5.85
CA PRO A 646 5.39 -20.92 6.26
C PRO A 646 4.29 -21.96 5.98
N ALA A 647 3.56 -22.36 7.04
CA ALA A 647 2.67 -23.52 7.08
C ALA A 647 2.02 -23.84 5.72
N GLY A 648 2.66 -24.74 4.96
CA GLY A 648 2.06 -25.33 3.78
C GLY A 648 1.06 -26.36 4.27
N HIS A 649 -0.22 -26.20 3.92
CA HIS A 649 -1.16 -27.31 3.94
C HIS A 649 -0.59 -28.42 3.06
N ARG A 650 0.06 -29.42 3.68
CA ARG A 650 0.35 -30.69 3.03
C ARG A 650 -0.89 -31.57 3.14
N PRO A 651 -1.37 -32.14 2.02
CA PRO A 651 -2.38 -33.18 2.03
C PRO A 651 -1.82 -34.47 2.63
N VAL A 652 -2.74 -35.29 3.13
CA VAL A 652 -2.53 -36.65 3.64
C VAL A 652 -1.92 -37.53 2.54
N ASP A 653 -0.82 -38.21 2.88
CA ASP A 653 -0.19 -39.26 2.06
C ASP A 653 -1.05 -40.54 2.04
N THR A 654 -0.99 -41.25 0.91
CA THR A 654 -1.06 -42.72 0.91
C THR A 654 0.33 -43.29 0.72
N ALA A 655 0.92 -43.78 1.81
CA ALA A 655 1.49 -45.12 1.96
C ALA A 655 1.81 -45.37 3.44
#